data_AF-A0A8H4KA64-F1
#
_entry.id   AF-A0A8H4KA64-F1
#
_cell.length_a   1.000
_cell.length_b   1.000
_cell.length_c   1.000
_cell.angle_alpha   90.00
_cell.angle_beta   90.00
_cell.angle_gamma   90.00
#
_symmetry.space_group_name_H-M   'P 1'
#
loop_
_entity.id
_entity.type
_entity.pdbx_description
1 polymer ?
#
loop_
_entity_poly.entity_id
_entity_poly.type
_entity_poly.pdbx_seq_one_letter_code
_entity_poly.pdbx_strand_id
1 'polypeptide(L)'
;MAVDQVQVFKLDIESQFGRLTDREKRYAHHMARKFSSAWLGTRIILRQVSPESLPIFDFILELYRTCSGNWRSFIGPNVSSEDLQRLLTYAATFLSNVGNYYMVSKVLERNSFFPENTRLRKASDNTGFEVLLASVEGGEVAQFPLPNGKGSVRLVRGDHSSELQQVCAELTEASKYTANNFQRQFLGAYIESFQSGSLDTYRNSQRIWVRDKAPRVENIYGFVEPYRDPHGIRAEFEALVAIADDKETGLLAKLVENSATFIRRLPWTTTENDGKGPFEKTLFEPPDFSSIHTLAYCSSIIFPGINLPNYNDIRQEDGFKNVIIANRMVAESQAEQYPFIDASEAEQFKKHKYPAYYWWVVLHELLGHGTGKMMVEAIDGKFNFDIKNPPINPITGKPITCWYKPGQTWTGEFGDLATTVDECRAELVGAYLMDDPELLEMFGFTEISDIRAEDLTYNLYQQLGVDGLRGLSNFNVHSGKWGQAHSRAHFAILKCLLLDGGGVITVAHNKPKKCLKVQVDRSKIRTHGKPALGKMLLHLHMFRCTADAEGCRTYYEELSRVDEEYVGWRETVLANKPPPLIFVHANTFLDGDIVTLKEYEPTIEGVIQSWAERKVSVTSSSLAHGTDPDNAIAIGQSFQSTHLIIFDNADDLTALKTAWPGSTRGSVLLTTRDFTVATSLATKHVLVDTLGDEDGSNMLLKALDLEHTSPDDEQHAFAISKTFGGLPLALTQVGGFIKQRKMSLKEFLPLYERYSVKIDARKAPGSDYEYTLSTVWNVSFKKVDRNVRPPSELAVIL
;
A
#
# COMPACT_ATOMS: atom_id res chain seq x y z
N MET A 1 12.01 -7.06 10.27
CA MET A 1 12.81 -7.64 9.16
C MET A 1 13.11 -6.50 8.21
N ALA A 2 14.38 -6.18 7.99
CA ALA A 2 14.77 -5.18 7.00
C ALA A 2 14.61 -5.76 5.58
N VAL A 3 14.24 -4.92 4.62
CA VAL A 3 14.22 -5.25 3.18
C VAL A 3 15.53 -4.72 2.62
N ASP A 4 16.47 -5.59 2.26
CA ASP A 4 17.84 -5.17 1.88
C ASP A 4 17.98 -4.76 0.39
N GLN A 5 16.97 -5.01 -0.45
CA GLN A 5 16.91 -4.52 -1.83
C GLN A 5 15.48 -4.14 -2.27
N VAL A 6 15.34 -2.93 -2.83
CA VAL A 6 14.18 -2.51 -3.63
C VAL A 6 14.64 -2.42 -5.10
N GLN A 7 13.82 -2.92 -6.02
CA GLN A 7 14.04 -2.73 -7.45
C GLN A 7 13.41 -1.38 -7.87
N VAL A 8 14.23 -0.45 -8.35
CA VAL A 8 13.84 0.92 -8.74
C VAL A 8 14.04 1.11 -10.24
N PHE A 9 13.14 1.83 -10.89
CA PHE A 9 13.03 1.84 -12.34
C PHE A 9 12.58 3.21 -12.91
N LYS A 10 12.87 3.43 -14.20
CA LYS A 10 12.59 4.64 -14.97
C LYS A 10 11.33 4.43 -15.85
N LEU A 11 10.41 5.40 -15.89
CA LEU A 11 9.59 5.60 -17.10
C LEU A 11 10.48 6.28 -18.15
N ASP A 12 10.39 5.83 -19.40
CA ASP A 12 11.13 6.47 -20.49
C ASP A 12 10.21 6.81 -21.66
N ILE A 13 10.50 7.96 -22.29
CA ILE A 13 9.45 8.77 -22.97
C ILE A 13 9.99 9.37 -24.29
N GLU A 14 11.31 9.54 -24.42
CA GLU A 14 11.93 10.80 -24.97
C GLU A 14 11.70 11.00 -26.47
N SER A 15 11.28 9.92 -27.14
CA SER A 15 10.82 9.92 -28.52
C SER A 15 9.44 10.56 -28.74
N GLN A 16 8.64 10.79 -27.68
CA GLN A 16 7.21 11.10 -27.79
C GLN A 16 6.89 12.59 -27.65
N PHE A 17 7.29 13.29 -26.57
CA PHE A 17 7.15 14.76 -26.57
C PHE A 17 8.13 15.37 -27.56
N GLY A 18 9.28 14.74 -27.83
CA GLY A 18 10.16 15.06 -28.96
C GLY A 18 9.42 15.24 -30.30
N ARG A 19 8.35 14.48 -30.56
CA ARG A 19 7.50 14.55 -31.78
C ARG A 19 6.44 15.66 -31.77
N LEU A 20 6.07 16.21 -30.62
CA LEU A 20 5.05 17.25 -30.50
C LEU A 20 5.52 18.56 -31.21
N THR A 21 4.64 19.24 -31.93
CA THR A 21 4.91 20.57 -32.52
C THR A 21 5.22 21.61 -31.46
N ASP A 22 5.71 22.81 -31.79
CA ASP A 22 5.96 23.85 -30.78
C ASP A 22 4.69 24.34 -30.07
N ARG A 23 3.53 24.30 -30.73
CA ARG A 23 2.24 24.51 -30.08
C ARG A 23 1.86 23.32 -29.22
N GLU A 24 2.19 22.09 -29.63
CA GLU A 24 1.97 20.90 -28.80
C GLU A 24 3.04 20.71 -27.73
N LYS A 25 4.18 21.41 -27.77
CA LYS A 25 5.17 21.56 -26.68
C LYS A 25 4.79 22.70 -25.75
N ARG A 26 4.09 23.69 -26.32
CA ARG A 26 3.13 24.57 -25.66
C ARG A 26 1.72 23.98 -25.51
N TYR A 27 1.68 22.66 -25.63
CA TYR A 27 0.72 21.71 -25.11
C TYR A 27 1.48 20.50 -24.49
N ALA A 28 2.76 20.69 -24.07
CA ALA A 28 3.65 19.74 -23.36
C ALA A 28 4.34 20.14 -22.01
N HIS A 29 4.42 21.41 -21.52
CA HIS A 29 5.02 21.77 -20.20
C HIS A 29 4.19 22.61 -19.12
N HIS A 30 2.85 22.58 -19.12
CA HIS A 30 1.89 23.29 -18.20
C HIS A 30 0.83 22.32 -17.64
N MET A 31 0.35 21.34 -18.42
CA MET A 31 -0.24 20.05 -18.00
C MET A 31 0.68 19.18 -17.18
N ALA A 32 1.85 19.64 -16.84
CA ALA A 32 2.48 19.18 -15.61
C ALA A 32 3.16 20.29 -14.79
N ARG A 33 3.01 21.58 -15.17
CA ARG A 33 3.20 22.74 -14.27
C ARG A 33 1.99 22.95 -13.35
N LYS A 34 1.26 21.87 -13.03
CA LYS A 34 0.02 21.88 -12.24
C LYS A 34 -0.41 20.45 -11.71
N PHE A 35 0.32 19.31 -11.44
CA PHE A 35 1.70 18.70 -11.45
C PHE A 35 2.41 18.41 -10.09
N SER A 36 2.14 19.21 -9.06
CA SER A 36 2.92 19.36 -7.82
C SER A 36 2.28 20.37 -6.82
N SER A 37 1.07 20.12 -6.31
CA SER A 37 0.48 20.79 -5.12
C SER A 37 -0.48 19.83 -4.44
N ALA A 38 -1.09 18.95 -5.24
CA ALA A 38 -1.54 17.62 -4.81
C ALA A 38 -0.42 16.67 -4.26
N TRP A 39 0.75 17.18 -3.84
CA TRP A 39 1.69 16.49 -2.92
C TRP A 39 2.08 17.34 -1.69
N LEU A 40 1.47 18.51 -1.48
CA LEU A 40 1.18 18.86 -0.09
C LEU A 40 0.38 17.68 0.53
N GLY A 41 -0.45 17.02 -0.29
CA GLY A 41 -0.94 15.64 -0.15
C GLY A 41 0.08 14.58 0.30
N THR A 42 1.36 14.64 -0.07
CA THR A 42 2.37 13.68 0.44
C THR A 42 2.80 14.03 1.85
N ARG A 43 2.86 15.33 2.20
CA ARG A 43 3.04 15.75 3.60
C ARG A 43 1.82 15.35 4.45
N ILE A 44 0.62 15.33 3.87
CA ILE A 44 -0.59 14.74 4.46
C ILE A 44 -0.40 13.23 4.69
N ILE A 45 -0.05 12.46 3.65
CA ILE A 45 0.16 10.99 3.72
C ILE A 45 1.23 10.62 4.76
N LEU A 46 2.34 11.36 4.83
CA LEU A 46 3.40 11.11 5.82
C LEU A 46 2.92 11.36 7.25
N ARG A 47 2.13 12.42 7.47
CA ARG A 47 1.45 12.64 8.75
C ARG A 47 0.41 11.53 9.04
N GLN A 48 -0.15 10.87 8.02
CA GLN A 48 -1.02 9.69 8.17
C GLN A 48 -0.25 8.41 8.58
N VAL A 49 1.06 8.32 8.33
CA VAL A 49 1.91 7.18 8.81
C VAL A 49 2.10 7.23 10.33
N SER A 50 2.81 8.27 10.80
CA SER A 50 3.38 8.36 12.16
C SER A 50 3.99 9.76 12.39
N PRO A 51 4.24 10.17 13.64
CA PRO A 51 4.79 11.50 13.94
C PRO A 51 6.15 11.79 13.29
N GLU A 52 7.05 10.82 13.27
CA GLU A 52 8.43 10.94 12.76
C GLU A 52 8.54 10.87 11.23
N SER A 53 7.49 10.44 10.54
CA SER A 53 7.51 10.23 9.09
C SER A 53 7.69 11.52 8.29
N LEU A 54 7.18 12.66 8.75
CA LEU A 54 7.39 13.93 8.06
C LEU A 54 8.86 14.42 8.15
N PRO A 55 9.52 14.42 9.33
CA PRO A 55 10.97 14.62 9.43
C PRO A 55 11.82 13.68 8.57
N ILE A 56 11.49 12.38 8.51
CA ILE A 56 12.25 11.40 7.73
C ILE A 56 12.19 11.72 6.22
N PHE A 57 11.02 12.12 5.71
CA PHE A 57 10.87 12.58 4.33
C PHE A 57 11.69 13.83 4.01
N ASP A 58 11.65 14.84 4.89
CA ASP A 58 12.41 16.07 4.69
C ASP A 58 13.93 15.81 4.70
N PHE A 59 14.40 14.94 5.59
CA PHE A 59 15.80 14.51 5.64
C PHE A 59 16.24 13.79 4.34
N ILE A 60 15.43 12.88 3.82
CA ILE A 60 15.70 12.19 2.53
C ILE A 60 15.82 13.19 1.37
N LEU A 61 14.95 14.20 1.32
CA LEU A 61 14.99 15.23 0.27
C LEU A 61 16.14 16.23 0.45
N GLU A 62 16.54 16.55 1.67
CA GLU A 62 17.67 17.46 1.91
C GLU A 62 19.02 16.79 1.60
N LEU A 63 19.16 15.48 1.86
CA LEU A 63 20.31 14.69 1.39
C LEU A 63 20.41 14.71 -0.14
N TYR A 64 19.28 14.56 -0.86
CA TYR A 64 19.25 14.65 -2.33
C TYR A 64 19.71 16.02 -2.85
N ARG A 65 19.27 17.12 -2.22
CA ARG A 65 19.73 18.48 -2.54
C ARG A 65 21.24 18.62 -2.30
N THR A 66 21.71 18.14 -1.14
CA THR A 66 23.11 18.25 -0.70
C THR A 66 24.08 17.54 -1.65
N CYS A 67 23.75 16.35 -2.16
CA CYS A 67 24.56 15.67 -3.18
C CYS A 67 24.19 16.02 -4.64
N SER A 68 23.14 16.82 -4.85
CA SER A 68 22.53 17.07 -6.17
C SER A 68 22.25 15.78 -6.95
N GLY A 69 21.74 14.75 -6.25
CA GLY A 69 21.48 13.41 -6.80
C GLY A 69 22.72 12.53 -7.02
N ASN A 70 23.96 13.04 -6.85
CA ASN A 70 25.17 12.23 -6.89
C ASN A 70 25.35 11.48 -5.55
N TRP A 71 24.46 10.53 -5.24
CA TRP A 71 24.49 9.76 -4.00
C TRP A 71 25.84 9.09 -3.72
N ARG A 72 26.63 8.78 -4.77
CA ARG A 72 27.98 8.22 -4.62
C ARG A 72 29.00 9.20 -4.03
N SER A 73 28.74 10.51 -3.98
CA SER A 73 29.58 11.47 -3.25
C SER A 73 29.49 11.31 -1.72
N PHE A 74 28.51 10.56 -1.22
CA PHE A 74 28.45 10.14 0.18
C PHE A 74 29.24 8.85 0.45
N ILE A 75 29.73 8.13 -0.58
CA ILE A 75 30.63 6.99 -0.37
C ILE A 75 32.00 7.51 0.06
N GLY A 76 32.45 7.05 1.22
CA GLY A 76 33.72 7.43 1.83
C GLY A 76 34.17 6.36 2.83
N PRO A 77 35.22 6.62 3.64
CA PRO A 77 35.74 5.62 4.57
C PRO A 77 34.72 5.14 5.62
N ASN A 78 33.68 5.95 5.91
CA ASN A 78 32.67 5.68 6.95
C ASN A 78 31.29 5.28 6.39
N VAL A 79 31.11 5.25 5.07
CA VAL A 79 29.84 4.89 4.41
C VAL A 79 30.19 4.03 3.19
N SER A 80 29.99 2.72 3.29
CA SER A 80 30.25 1.83 2.17
C SER A 80 29.17 1.96 1.09
N SER A 81 29.42 1.37 -0.09
CA SER A 81 28.38 1.23 -1.12
C SER A 81 27.19 0.38 -0.65
N GLU A 82 27.38 -0.52 0.32
CA GLU A 82 26.30 -1.34 0.89
C GLU A 82 25.46 -0.52 1.89
N ASP A 83 26.08 0.33 2.71
CA ASP A 83 25.38 1.22 3.64
C ASP A 83 24.58 2.30 2.89
N LEU A 84 25.18 2.88 1.83
CA LEU A 84 24.47 3.77 0.93
C LEU A 84 23.30 3.05 0.24
N GLN A 85 23.50 1.81 -0.21
CA GLN A 85 22.43 1.02 -0.81
C GLN A 85 21.31 0.74 0.21
N ARG A 86 21.63 0.44 1.47
CA ARG A 86 20.64 0.30 2.55
C ARG A 86 19.89 1.60 2.84
N LEU A 87 20.57 2.74 2.88
CA LEU A 87 19.96 4.05 3.05
C LEU A 87 18.98 4.38 1.90
N LEU A 88 19.38 4.13 0.66
CA LEU A 88 18.53 4.35 -0.53
C LEU A 88 17.36 3.36 -0.60
N THR A 89 17.60 2.10 -0.26
CA THR A 89 16.56 1.05 -0.15
C THR A 89 15.55 1.39 0.95
N TYR A 90 16.01 1.84 2.12
CA TYR A 90 15.15 2.32 3.21
C TYR A 90 14.35 3.54 2.77
N ALA A 91 14.99 4.56 2.20
CA ALA A 91 14.32 5.76 1.72
C ALA A 91 13.21 5.44 0.70
N ALA A 92 13.50 4.60 -0.31
CA ALA A 92 12.52 4.17 -1.30
C ALA A 92 11.36 3.36 -0.68
N THR A 93 11.64 2.48 0.30
CA THR A 93 10.61 1.70 0.99
C THR A 93 9.74 2.56 1.92
N PHE A 94 10.35 3.50 2.61
CA PHE A 94 9.72 4.45 3.52
C PHE A 94 8.77 5.39 2.76
N LEU A 95 9.18 5.87 1.59
CA LEU A 95 8.34 6.65 0.66
C LEU A 95 7.11 5.89 0.14
N SER A 96 6.91 4.62 0.52
CA SER A 96 5.91 3.72 -0.08
C SER A 96 4.85 3.10 0.87
N ASN A 97 4.96 3.13 2.21
CA ASN A 97 4.10 2.31 3.13
C ASN A 97 3.68 3.04 4.45
N VAL A 98 2.46 2.81 5.00
CA VAL A 98 1.75 3.79 5.90
C VAL A 98 0.89 3.22 7.10
N GLY A 99 1.44 3.06 8.32
CA GLY A 99 0.85 3.16 9.72
C GLY A 99 -0.47 2.46 10.23
N ASN A 100 -0.55 1.93 11.48
CA ASN A 100 -1.69 1.08 11.99
C ASN A 100 -2.19 1.21 13.48
N TYR A 101 -3.52 1.14 13.77
CA TYR A 101 -4.14 0.94 15.13
C TYR A 101 -5.62 0.46 15.13
N TYR A 102 -6.12 -0.25 16.20
CA TYR A 102 -7.47 -0.90 16.23
C TYR A 102 -8.55 -0.35 17.21
N MET A 103 -8.28 -0.19 18.52
CA MET A 103 -9.38 -0.11 19.53
C MET A 103 -10.33 1.09 19.40
N VAL A 104 -9.87 2.23 18.91
CA VAL A 104 -10.63 3.50 18.93
C VAL A 104 -11.76 3.53 17.90
N SER A 105 -11.68 2.71 16.85
CA SER A 105 -12.72 2.55 15.84
C SER A 105 -14.09 2.22 16.45
N LYS A 106 -14.11 1.35 17.47
CA LYS A 106 -15.34 0.96 18.19
C LYS A 106 -15.92 2.06 19.09
N VAL A 107 -15.18 3.14 19.34
CA VAL A 107 -15.70 4.33 20.03
C VAL A 107 -16.37 5.27 19.02
N LEU A 108 -15.81 5.41 17.82
CA LEU A 108 -16.40 6.19 16.73
C LEU A 108 -17.73 5.56 16.25
N GLU A 109 -17.70 4.26 15.94
CA GLU A 109 -18.86 3.45 15.54
C GLU A 109 -20.06 3.62 16.50
N ARG A 110 -19.82 3.49 17.80
CA ARG A 110 -20.85 3.63 18.86
C ARG A 110 -21.44 5.04 18.99
N ASN A 111 -20.76 6.05 18.48
CA ASN A 111 -21.21 7.44 18.49
C ASN A 111 -21.57 7.94 17.08
N SER A 112 -21.76 7.02 16.11
CA SER A 112 -22.12 7.32 14.72
C SER A 112 -21.11 8.18 13.94
N PHE A 113 -19.82 8.10 14.29
CA PHE A 113 -18.76 8.76 13.52
C PHE A 113 -18.13 7.80 12.51
N PHE A 114 -18.22 8.16 11.24
CA PHE A 114 -17.57 7.47 10.13
C PHE A 114 -16.03 7.69 10.18
N PRO A 115 -15.21 6.63 10.06
CA PRO A 115 -13.74 6.72 10.18
C PRO A 115 -12.98 7.26 8.94
N GLU A 116 -13.59 7.33 7.76
CA GLU A 116 -12.87 7.40 6.48
C GLU A 116 -11.93 8.62 6.33
N ASN A 117 -12.35 9.80 6.81
CA ASN A 117 -11.56 11.05 6.77
C ASN A 117 -10.83 11.34 8.10
N THR A 118 -10.52 10.31 8.89
CA THR A 118 -9.91 10.45 10.21
C THR A 118 -8.46 9.95 10.28
N ARG A 119 -7.65 10.54 11.16
CA ARG A 119 -6.43 9.93 11.72
C ARG A 119 -6.62 9.58 13.19
N LEU A 120 -5.75 8.71 13.71
CA LEU A 120 -5.62 8.46 15.15
C LEU A 120 -4.24 8.91 15.65
N ARG A 121 -4.23 9.69 16.73
CA ARG A 121 -3.03 10.09 17.47
C ARG A 121 -3.18 9.72 18.95
N LYS A 122 -2.09 9.43 19.66
CA LYS A 122 -2.08 9.35 21.13
C LYS A 122 -1.99 10.76 21.70
N ALA A 123 -2.84 11.12 22.65
CA ALA A 123 -2.83 12.44 23.27
C ALA A 123 -1.47 12.71 23.95
N SER A 124 -0.92 13.91 23.78
CA SER A 124 0.40 14.31 24.32
C SER A 124 0.44 14.31 25.86
N ASP A 125 -0.69 14.63 26.48
CA ASP A 125 -0.96 14.53 27.92
C ASP A 125 -1.04 13.07 28.45
N ASN A 126 -0.93 12.06 27.58
CA ASN A 126 -1.12 10.63 27.87
C ASN A 126 -2.50 10.24 28.43
N THR A 127 -3.49 11.15 28.45
CA THR A 127 -4.86 10.90 28.97
C THR A 127 -5.76 10.13 28.00
N GLY A 128 -5.24 9.72 26.84
CA GLY A 128 -5.95 8.86 25.89
C GLY A 128 -5.53 9.09 24.44
N PHE A 129 -6.52 9.26 23.57
CA PHE A 129 -6.35 9.38 22.12
C PHE A 129 -7.08 10.59 21.55
N GLU A 130 -6.61 11.02 20.38
CA GLU A 130 -7.21 12.06 19.57
C GLU A 130 -7.53 11.47 18.20
N VAL A 131 -8.80 11.52 17.82
CA VAL A 131 -9.23 11.27 16.44
C VAL A 131 -9.22 12.61 15.74
N LEU A 132 -8.31 12.77 14.78
CA LEU A 132 -8.15 14.00 14.03
C LEU A 132 -9.05 13.90 12.79
N LEU A 133 -9.99 14.83 12.65
CA LEU A 133 -10.96 14.89 11.57
C LEU A 133 -10.47 15.87 10.50
N ALA A 134 -10.40 15.41 9.24
CA ALA A 134 -9.93 16.23 8.13
C ALA A 134 -10.95 17.34 7.80
N SER A 135 -10.57 18.60 8.06
CA SER A 135 -11.46 19.76 7.93
C SER A 135 -10.68 21.08 7.87
N VAL A 136 -11.24 22.10 7.21
CA VAL A 136 -10.72 23.49 7.26
C VAL A 136 -10.97 24.10 8.63
N GLU A 137 -12.16 23.94 9.19
CA GLU A 137 -12.48 24.40 10.54
C GLU A 137 -11.67 23.60 11.58
N GLY A 138 -11.30 24.26 12.69
CA GLY A 138 -10.63 23.64 13.82
C GLY A 138 -11.57 23.35 15.01
N GLY A 139 -10.95 22.92 16.11
CA GLY A 139 -11.59 22.80 17.43
C GLY A 139 -12.01 21.39 17.83
N GLU A 140 -12.26 21.18 19.12
CA GLU A 140 -12.80 19.92 19.63
C GLU A 140 -14.31 19.83 19.35
N VAL A 141 -14.75 18.66 18.88
CA VAL A 141 -16.16 18.37 18.54
C VAL A 141 -16.84 17.61 19.67
N ALA A 142 -16.15 16.62 20.25
CA ALA A 142 -16.67 15.77 21.31
C ALA A 142 -15.54 15.05 22.06
N GLN A 143 -15.79 14.65 23.30
CA GLN A 143 -14.92 13.79 24.10
C GLN A 143 -15.71 12.58 24.61
N PHE A 144 -15.18 11.38 24.38
CA PHE A 144 -15.80 10.11 24.79
C PHE A 144 -14.89 9.36 25.78
N PRO A 145 -15.43 8.69 26.81
CA PRO A 145 -14.61 7.84 27.68
C PRO A 145 -14.13 6.59 26.93
N LEU A 146 -12.90 6.13 27.21
CA LEU A 146 -12.42 4.85 26.69
C LEU A 146 -13.20 3.69 27.35
N PRO A 147 -13.45 2.56 26.65
CA PRO A 147 -14.23 1.44 27.18
C PRO A 147 -13.66 0.75 28.43
N ASN A 148 -12.41 1.04 28.79
CA ASN A 148 -11.72 0.56 30.00
C ASN A 148 -11.80 1.52 31.20
N GLY A 149 -12.48 2.67 31.06
CA GLY A 149 -12.57 3.72 32.08
C GLY A 149 -11.26 4.47 32.36
N LYS A 150 -10.19 4.22 31.60
CA LYS A 150 -8.85 4.81 31.80
C LYS A 150 -8.45 5.65 30.60
N GLY A 151 -8.93 6.89 30.60
CA GLY A 151 -8.66 7.89 29.57
C GLY A 151 -9.84 8.14 28.63
N SER A 152 -9.61 8.96 27.61
CA SER A 152 -10.65 9.44 26.68
C SER A 152 -10.24 9.37 25.21
N VAL A 153 -11.23 9.58 24.33
CA VAL A 153 -11.07 9.82 22.90
C VAL A 153 -11.63 11.21 22.61
N ARG A 154 -10.76 12.17 22.31
CA ARG A 154 -11.15 13.50 21.80
C ARG A 154 -11.32 13.43 20.28
N LEU A 155 -12.43 13.93 19.74
CA LEU A 155 -12.61 14.16 18.30
C LEU A 155 -12.26 15.62 18.01
N VAL A 156 -11.21 15.84 17.22
CA VAL A 156 -10.60 17.17 17.02
C VAL A 156 -10.52 17.48 15.54
N ARG A 157 -11.07 18.64 15.15
CA ARG A 157 -11.05 19.16 13.78
C ARG A 157 -9.83 20.01 13.48
N GLY A 158 -9.61 20.23 12.19
CA GLY A 158 -8.55 21.08 11.64
C GLY A 158 -7.43 20.28 10.97
N ASP A 159 -7.61 18.97 10.80
CA ASP A 159 -6.58 18.17 10.15
C ASP A 159 -6.52 18.49 8.65
N HIS A 160 -5.31 18.70 8.15
CA HIS A 160 -5.05 19.13 6.77
C HIS A 160 -5.74 20.46 6.37
N SER A 161 -6.12 21.29 7.35
CA SER A 161 -6.89 22.54 7.15
C SER A 161 -6.30 23.48 6.09
N SER A 162 -4.99 23.71 6.09
CA SER A 162 -4.29 24.58 5.12
C SER A 162 -4.39 24.10 3.68
N GLU A 163 -4.38 22.79 3.48
CA GLU A 163 -4.48 22.13 2.19
C GLU A 163 -5.95 22.03 1.73
N LEU A 164 -6.86 21.66 2.62
CA LEU A 164 -8.31 21.62 2.36
C LEU A 164 -8.89 23.02 2.09
N GLN A 165 -8.34 24.08 2.69
CA GLN A 165 -8.78 25.46 2.42
C GLN A 165 -8.53 25.85 0.95
N GLN A 166 -7.40 25.40 0.38
CA GLN A 166 -7.08 25.60 -1.03
C GLN A 166 -7.97 24.74 -1.94
N VAL A 167 -8.25 23.49 -1.54
CA VAL A 167 -9.22 22.63 -2.25
C VAL A 167 -10.60 23.28 -2.29
N CYS A 168 -11.12 23.75 -1.15
CA CYS A 168 -12.40 24.44 -1.07
C CYS A 168 -12.43 25.72 -1.94
N ALA A 169 -11.33 26.47 -2.01
CA ALA A 169 -11.24 27.66 -2.86
C ALA A 169 -11.31 27.31 -4.37
N GLU A 170 -10.51 26.35 -4.83
CA GLU A 170 -10.52 25.91 -6.23
C GLU A 170 -11.86 25.23 -6.61
N LEU A 171 -12.48 24.45 -5.71
CA LEU A 171 -13.83 23.89 -5.92
C LEU A 171 -14.93 24.97 -5.95
N THR A 172 -14.78 26.05 -5.16
CA THR A 172 -15.69 27.22 -5.20
C THR A 172 -15.57 27.96 -6.54
N GLU A 173 -14.35 28.06 -7.08
CA GLU A 173 -14.14 28.61 -8.43
C GLU A 173 -14.74 27.69 -9.51
N ALA A 174 -14.46 26.38 -9.45
CA ALA A 174 -15.02 25.38 -10.37
C ALA A 174 -16.56 25.35 -10.36
N SER A 175 -17.18 25.59 -9.20
CA SER A 175 -18.65 25.64 -9.03
C SER A 175 -19.35 26.71 -9.88
N LYS A 176 -18.61 27.69 -10.44
CA LYS A 176 -19.14 28.69 -11.39
C LYS A 176 -19.34 28.12 -12.80
N TYR A 177 -18.57 27.10 -13.17
CA TYR A 177 -18.47 26.55 -14.54
C TYR A 177 -19.16 25.18 -14.69
N THR A 178 -19.94 24.76 -13.69
CA THR A 178 -20.71 23.51 -13.65
C THR A 178 -21.64 23.38 -14.85
N ALA A 179 -21.59 22.25 -15.58
CA ALA A 179 -22.43 22.02 -16.75
C ALA A 179 -23.92 21.84 -16.42
N ASN A 180 -24.23 21.42 -15.19
CA ASN A 180 -25.61 21.19 -14.74
C ASN A 180 -25.77 21.39 -13.21
N ASN A 181 -26.99 21.20 -12.72
CA ASN A 181 -27.34 21.41 -11.31
C ASN A 181 -26.88 20.28 -10.36
N PHE A 182 -26.66 19.05 -10.84
CA PHE A 182 -26.09 17.98 -10.00
C PHE A 182 -24.63 18.30 -9.66
N GLN A 183 -23.85 18.74 -10.64
CA GLN A 183 -22.46 19.19 -10.44
C GLN A 183 -22.37 20.32 -9.41
N ARG A 184 -23.24 21.34 -9.52
CA ARG A 184 -23.30 22.42 -8.52
C ARG A 184 -23.61 21.92 -7.11
N GLN A 185 -24.50 20.94 -6.98
CA GLN A 185 -24.89 20.39 -5.68
C GLN A 185 -23.80 19.49 -5.08
N PHE A 186 -23.20 18.57 -5.84
CA PHE A 186 -22.15 17.70 -5.29
C PHE A 186 -20.86 18.47 -4.98
N LEU A 187 -20.47 19.46 -5.81
CA LEU A 187 -19.33 20.33 -5.50
C LEU A 187 -19.58 21.17 -4.24
N GLY A 188 -20.81 21.70 -4.06
CA GLY A 188 -21.20 22.39 -2.82
C GLY A 188 -21.07 21.50 -1.59
N ALA A 189 -21.54 20.26 -1.68
CA ALA A 189 -21.43 19.27 -0.60
C ALA A 189 -19.99 18.77 -0.36
N TYR A 190 -19.12 18.70 -1.39
CA TYR A 190 -17.68 18.51 -1.19
C TYR A 190 -17.06 19.67 -0.40
N ILE A 191 -17.38 20.93 -0.75
CA ILE A 191 -16.87 22.12 -0.07
C ILE A 191 -17.34 22.14 1.40
N GLU A 192 -18.62 21.92 1.67
CA GLU A 192 -19.17 21.87 3.03
C GLU A 192 -18.58 20.71 3.84
N SER A 193 -18.38 19.53 3.23
CA SER A 193 -17.71 18.40 3.87
C SER A 193 -16.26 18.70 4.24
N PHE A 194 -15.47 19.24 3.30
CA PHE A 194 -14.07 19.58 3.54
C PHE A 194 -13.91 20.79 4.47
N GLN A 195 -14.89 21.69 4.55
CA GLN A 195 -14.92 22.76 5.56
C GLN A 195 -15.19 22.21 6.96
N SER A 196 -16.27 21.45 7.12
CA SER A 196 -16.82 21.03 8.42
C SER A 196 -16.24 19.74 8.99
N GLY A 197 -15.69 18.87 8.15
CA GLY A 197 -15.32 17.48 8.44
C GLY A 197 -16.45 16.46 8.28
N SER A 198 -17.66 16.87 7.86
CA SER A 198 -18.85 16.01 7.82
C SER A 198 -18.78 14.95 6.71
N LEU A 199 -18.72 13.67 7.09
CA LEU A 199 -18.86 12.55 6.16
C LEU A 199 -20.32 12.27 5.75
N ASP A 200 -21.34 12.68 6.51
CA ASP A 200 -22.73 12.63 6.03
C ASP A 200 -22.94 13.55 4.82
N THR A 201 -22.34 14.74 4.86
CA THR A 201 -22.34 15.69 3.74
C THR A 201 -21.57 15.12 2.54
N TYR A 202 -20.45 14.44 2.80
CA TYR A 202 -19.71 13.71 1.76
C TYR A 202 -20.54 12.60 1.14
N ARG A 203 -21.19 11.75 1.95
CA ARG A 203 -22.08 10.67 1.48
C ARG A 203 -23.23 11.24 0.64
N ASN A 204 -23.82 12.36 1.05
CA ASN A 204 -24.83 13.07 0.26
C ASN A 204 -24.28 13.58 -1.09
N SER A 205 -23.05 14.13 -1.14
CA SER A 205 -22.40 14.51 -2.39
C SER A 205 -22.27 13.33 -3.36
N GLN A 206 -21.94 12.14 -2.85
CA GLN A 206 -21.81 10.91 -3.63
C GLN A 206 -23.17 10.43 -4.18
N ARG A 207 -24.26 10.50 -3.37
CA ARG A 207 -25.64 10.24 -3.82
C ARG A 207 -26.08 11.17 -4.96
N ILE A 208 -25.55 12.38 -5.00
CA ILE A 208 -25.84 13.37 -6.06
C ILE A 208 -24.94 13.11 -7.29
N TRP A 209 -23.66 12.78 -7.09
CA TRP A 209 -22.70 12.49 -8.15
C TRP A 209 -23.06 11.27 -9.00
N VAL A 210 -23.54 10.17 -8.40
CA VAL A 210 -23.98 8.99 -9.17
C VAL A 210 -25.19 9.26 -10.07
N ARG A 211 -25.93 10.35 -9.82
CA ARG A 211 -27.07 10.81 -10.64
C ARG A 211 -26.66 11.76 -11.76
N ASP A 212 -25.44 12.31 -11.74
CA ASP A 212 -24.86 13.09 -12.84
C ASP A 212 -24.35 12.14 -13.94
N LYS A 213 -25.25 11.67 -14.81
CA LYS A 213 -24.96 10.63 -15.79
C LYS A 213 -24.17 11.14 -17.01
N ALA A 214 -23.18 10.36 -17.44
CA ALA A 214 -22.33 10.62 -18.62
C ALA A 214 -21.77 12.07 -18.73
N PRO A 215 -21.11 12.62 -17.69
CA PRO A 215 -20.55 13.96 -17.75
C PRO A 215 -19.30 14.01 -18.65
N ARG A 216 -19.20 15.04 -19.50
CA ARG A 216 -18.04 15.21 -20.41
C ARG A 216 -16.71 15.43 -19.68
N VAL A 217 -16.77 15.99 -18.47
CA VAL A 217 -15.66 16.06 -17.53
C VAL A 217 -16.11 15.34 -16.27
N GLU A 218 -15.50 14.19 -16.01
CA GLU A 218 -15.77 13.38 -14.81
C GLU A 218 -14.76 13.74 -13.71
N ASN A 219 -15.15 13.57 -12.46
CA ASN A 219 -14.31 13.83 -11.30
C ASN A 219 -14.61 12.88 -10.13
N ILE A 220 -13.58 12.61 -9.33
CA ILE A 220 -13.67 11.96 -8.02
C ILE A 220 -12.84 12.84 -7.09
N TYR A 221 -13.35 13.18 -5.90
CA TYR A 221 -12.62 13.96 -4.90
C TYR A 221 -12.98 13.48 -3.50
N GLY A 222 -11.99 13.20 -2.66
CA GLY A 222 -12.19 13.00 -1.22
C GLY A 222 -11.35 11.87 -0.64
N PHE A 223 -11.74 11.39 0.54
CA PHE A 223 -11.15 10.22 1.17
C PHE A 223 -11.94 9.00 0.68
N VAL A 224 -11.37 8.23 -0.26
CA VAL A 224 -12.13 7.20 -1.02
C VAL A 224 -11.69 5.77 -0.70
N GLU A 225 -10.38 5.47 -0.83
CA GLU A 225 -9.90 4.08 -0.83
C GLU A 225 -9.19 3.67 0.48
N PRO A 226 -9.69 2.66 1.22
CA PRO A 226 -9.13 2.26 2.51
C PRO A 226 -7.95 1.28 2.42
N TYR A 227 -7.49 0.91 1.23
CA TYR A 227 -6.48 -0.16 1.03
C TYR A 227 -5.15 0.03 1.77
N ARG A 228 -4.79 1.27 2.14
CA ARG A 228 -3.52 1.58 2.80
C ARG A 228 -3.61 1.68 4.32
N ASP A 229 -4.81 1.83 4.90
CA ASP A 229 -4.99 1.65 6.34
C ASP A 229 -4.87 0.14 6.66
N PRO A 230 -3.92 -0.30 7.50
CA PRO A 230 -3.80 -1.71 7.89
C PRO A 230 -4.93 -2.19 8.81
N HIS A 231 -5.85 -1.30 9.23
CA HIS A 231 -7.16 -1.65 9.78
C HIS A 231 -8.26 -1.68 8.69
N GLY A 232 -8.06 -1.05 7.53
CA GLY A 232 -8.95 -1.07 6.38
C GLY A 232 -10.23 -0.22 6.53
N ILE A 233 -10.18 0.87 7.30
CA ILE A 233 -11.36 1.73 7.55
C ILE A 233 -11.13 3.23 7.35
N ARG A 234 -9.88 3.69 7.34
CA ARG A 234 -9.50 5.07 6.96
C ARG A 234 -9.10 5.08 5.51
N ALA A 235 -9.61 6.05 4.76
CA ALA A 235 -9.38 6.15 3.34
C ALA A 235 -8.23 7.11 3.00
N GLU A 236 -7.47 6.78 1.96
CA GLU A 236 -6.52 7.71 1.37
C GLU A 236 -7.27 8.84 0.65
N PHE A 237 -6.72 10.06 0.71
CA PHE A 237 -7.26 11.16 -0.09
C PHE A 237 -6.84 11.00 -1.55
N GLU A 238 -7.81 10.93 -2.44
CA GLU A 238 -7.60 10.99 -3.87
C GLU A 238 -8.40 12.11 -4.55
N ALA A 239 -7.91 12.52 -5.72
CA ALA A 239 -8.61 13.41 -6.61
C ALA A 239 -8.33 13.06 -8.07
N LEU A 240 -9.36 12.66 -8.81
CA LEU A 240 -9.36 12.47 -10.25
C LEU A 240 -10.13 13.61 -10.91
N VAL A 241 -9.57 14.15 -12.00
CA VAL A 241 -10.32 14.83 -13.06
C VAL A 241 -10.01 14.11 -14.36
N ALA A 242 -11.03 13.90 -15.20
CA ALA A 242 -10.90 13.19 -16.45
C ALA A 242 -11.88 13.69 -17.51
N ILE A 243 -11.63 13.36 -18.77
CA ILE A 243 -12.50 13.69 -19.91
C ILE A 243 -13.05 12.38 -20.48
N ALA A 244 -14.36 12.29 -20.70
CA ALA A 244 -14.97 11.12 -21.33
C ALA A 244 -14.60 11.04 -22.82
N ASP A 245 -14.26 9.84 -23.31
CA ASP A 245 -14.20 9.59 -24.75
C ASP A 245 -15.62 9.27 -25.25
N ASP A 246 -16.18 10.19 -26.04
CA ASP A 246 -17.55 10.13 -26.57
C ASP A 246 -17.77 8.87 -27.47
N LYS A 247 -16.71 8.31 -28.08
CA LYS A 247 -16.78 7.16 -29.01
C LYS A 247 -16.67 5.83 -28.26
N GLU A 248 -15.69 5.66 -27.39
CA GLU A 248 -15.54 4.47 -26.55
C GLU A 248 -16.73 4.35 -25.59
N THR A 249 -17.14 5.44 -24.93
CA THR A 249 -18.36 5.47 -24.11
C THR A 249 -19.61 5.13 -24.93
N GLY A 250 -19.67 5.52 -26.22
CA GLY A 250 -20.72 5.10 -27.15
C GLY A 250 -20.70 3.61 -27.54
N LEU A 251 -19.57 2.90 -27.41
CA LEU A 251 -19.51 1.44 -27.52
C LEU A 251 -19.89 0.76 -26.20
N LEU A 252 -19.46 1.33 -25.07
CA LEU A 252 -19.79 0.86 -23.73
C LEU A 252 -21.30 0.96 -23.43
N ALA A 253 -21.96 2.02 -23.90
CA ALA A 253 -23.41 2.16 -23.87
C ALA A 253 -24.12 1.03 -24.65
N LYS A 254 -23.62 0.65 -25.84
CA LYS A 254 -24.17 -0.48 -26.61
C LYS A 254 -23.95 -1.82 -25.92
N LEU A 255 -22.80 -2.03 -25.29
CA LEU A 255 -22.53 -3.22 -24.48
C LEU A 255 -23.46 -3.28 -23.25
N VAL A 256 -23.76 -2.13 -22.64
CA VAL A 256 -24.77 -1.97 -21.58
C VAL A 256 -26.17 -2.34 -22.08
N GLU A 257 -26.60 -1.81 -23.23
CA GLU A 257 -27.90 -2.13 -23.86
C GLU A 257 -28.04 -3.62 -24.18
N ASN A 258 -26.95 -4.26 -24.62
CA ASN A 258 -26.92 -5.68 -25.00
C ASN A 258 -26.46 -6.61 -23.86
N SER A 259 -26.25 -6.10 -22.66
CA SER A 259 -25.74 -6.84 -21.49
C SER A 259 -26.53 -8.12 -21.23
N ALA A 260 -27.86 -8.07 -21.29
CA ALA A 260 -28.74 -9.22 -21.14
C ALA A 260 -28.47 -10.34 -22.17
N THR A 261 -28.04 -10.02 -23.39
CA THR A 261 -27.70 -11.01 -24.43
C THR A 261 -26.46 -11.81 -24.05
N PHE A 262 -25.44 -11.17 -23.49
CA PHE A 262 -24.20 -11.82 -23.08
C PHE A 262 -24.30 -12.49 -21.70
N ILE A 263 -25.13 -11.96 -20.78
CA ILE A 263 -25.45 -12.63 -19.51
C ILE A 263 -26.12 -13.99 -19.75
N ARG A 264 -27.00 -14.11 -20.77
CA ARG A 264 -27.60 -15.39 -21.22
C ARG A 264 -26.60 -16.39 -21.83
N ARG A 265 -25.29 -16.09 -21.85
CA ARG A 265 -24.22 -16.99 -22.32
C ARG A 265 -23.29 -17.46 -21.19
N LEU A 266 -23.48 -16.96 -19.95
CA LEU A 266 -22.65 -17.30 -18.79
C LEU A 266 -22.98 -18.69 -18.23
N PRO A 267 -22.04 -19.42 -17.59
CA PRO A 267 -22.19 -20.87 -17.37
C PRO A 267 -23.24 -21.28 -16.32
N TRP A 268 -23.92 -20.33 -15.67
CA TRP A 268 -25.01 -20.58 -14.69
C TRP A 268 -26.43 -20.39 -15.27
N THR A 269 -26.56 -20.07 -16.55
CA THR A 269 -27.84 -19.75 -17.19
C THR A 269 -28.75 -20.98 -17.33
N THR A 270 -30.03 -20.82 -17.02
CA THR A 270 -31.10 -21.79 -17.33
C THR A 270 -32.23 -21.08 -18.09
N THR A 271 -33.24 -21.83 -18.55
CA THR A 271 -34.43 -21.25 -19.22
C THR A 271 -35.28 -20.36 -18.32
N GLU A 272 -35.03 -20.34 -17.01
CA GLU A 272 -35.68 -19.43 -16.06
C GLU A 272 -35.14 -18.00 -16.20
N ASN A 273 -35.86 -17.02 -15.62
CA ASN A 273 -35.41 -15.62 -15.54
C ASN A 273 -35.00 -15.04 -16.92
N ASP A 274 -35.84 -15.28 -17.93
CA ASP A 274 -35.60 -14.89 -19.33
C ASP A 274 -34.24 -15.38 -19.88
N GLY A 275 -33.93 -16.66 -19.65
CA GLY A 275 -32.70 -17.30 -20.10
C GLY A 275 -31.46 -17.01 -19.24
N LYS A 276 -31.59 -16.25 -18.14
CA LYS A 276 -30.47 -15.89 -17.26
C LYS A 276 -30.30 -16.85 -16.06
N GLY A 277 -31.29 -17.69 -15.80
CA GLY A 277 -31.30 -18.61 -14.66
C GLY A 277 -31.59 -17.97 -13.29
N PRO A 278 -31.83 -18.80 -12.26
CA PRO A 278 -32.32 -18.37 -10.95
C PRO A 278 -31.25 -17.74 -10.04
N PHE A 279 -29.96 -17.92 -10.38
CA PHE A 279 -28.79 -17.35 -9.68
C PHE A 279 -28.33 -16.01 -10.29
N GLU A 280 -29.19 -15.36 -11.08
CA GLU A 280 -28.96 -14.06 -11.68
C GLU A 280 -30.07 -13.07 -11.31
N LYS A 281 -29.78 -11.77 -11.36
CA LYS A 281 -30.73 -10.70 -11.02
C LYS A 281 -31.85 -10.60 -12.08
N THR A 282 -33.07 -10.28 -11.66
CA THR A 282 -34.23 -10.21 -12.56
C THR A 282 -34.16 -8.99 -13.47
N LEU A 283 -33.93 -7.80 -12.92
CA LEU A 283 -33.33 -6.69 -13.67
C LEU A 283 -31.80 -6.80 -13.59
N PHE A 284 -31.13 -6.57 -14.71
CA PHE A 284 -29.76 -6.05 -14.67
C PHE A 284 -29.89 -4.55 -14.82
N GLU A 285 -29.60 -3.80 -13.75
CA GLU A 285 -29.52 -2.35 -13.79
C GLU A 285 -28.07 -1.99 -14.14
N PRO A 286 -27.80 -1.51 -15.37
CA PRO A 286 -26.44 -1.17 -15.76
C PRO A 286 -25.97 0.06 -14.98
N PRO A 287 -24.72 0.07 -14.46
CA PRO A 287 -24.13 1.29 -13.92
C PRO A 287 -23.93 2.33 -15.02
N ASP A 288 -23.69 3.58 -14.61
CA ASP A 288 -23.14 4.56 -15.54
C ASP A 288 -21.72 4.10 -15.92
N PHE A 289 -21.49 3.76 -17.19
CA PHE A 289 -20.26 3.09 -17.61
C PHE A 289 -19.56 3.94 -18.67
N SER A 290 -18.39 4.47 -18.33
CA SER A 290 -17.66 5.44 -19.17
C SER A 290 -16.21 5.03 -19.44
N SER A 291 -15.72 5.34 -20.64
CA SER A 291 -14.28 5.38 -20.92
C SER A 291 -13.79 6.79 -20.74
N ILE A 292 -12.76 6.98 -19.94
CA ILE A 292 -12.19 8.30 -19.63
C ILE A 292 -10.69 8.36 -19.92
N HIS A 293 -10.25 9.53 -20.32
CA HIS A 293 -8.85 9.90 -20.36
C HIS A 293 -8.56 10.74 -19.11
N THR A 294 -7.76 10.19 -18.20
CA THR A 294 -7.31 10.90 -16.98
C THR A 294 -6.66 12.21 -17.37
N LEU A 295 -7.24 13.30 -16.88
CA LEU A 295 -6.77 14.67 -17.07
C LEU A 295 -5.83 15.07 -15.94
N ALA A 296 -6.04 14.56 -14.72
CA ALA A 296 -5.14 14.65 -13.58
C ALA A 296 -5.59 13.65 -12.51
N TYR A 297 -4.72 12.73 -12.05
CA TYR A 297 -5.05 11.83 -10.95
C TYR A 297 -4.04 11.95 -9.81
N CYS A 298 -4.48 12.57 -8.71
CA CYS A 298 -3.82 12.51 -7.41
C CYS A 298 -4.26 11.25 -6.67
N SER A 299 -3.43 10.21 -6.67
CA SER A 299 -3.56 9.02 -5.81
C SER A 299 -2.18 8.37 -5.66
N SER A 300 -1.99 7.46 -4.70
CA SER A 300 -0.78 6.64 -4.64
C SER A 300 -0.75 5.54 -5.72
N ILE A 301 -1.91 5.21 -6.31
CA ILE A 301 -2.09 4.17 -7.34
C ILE A 301 -2.98 4.74 -8.47
N ILE A 302 -2.58 4.54 -9.73
CA ILE A 302 -3.42 4.85 -10.88
C ILE A 302 -4.08 3.56 -11.36
N PHE A 303 -5.32 3.34 -10.92
CA PHE A 303 -6.13 2.17 -11.29
C PHE A 303 -6.49 2.19 -12.78
N PRO A 304 -6.67 1.02 -13.43
CA PRO A 304 -7.15 0.92 -14.82
C PRO A 304 -8.68 1.03 -14.93
N GLY A 305 -9.40 0.62 -13.89
CA GLY A 305 -10.85 0.75 -13.72
C GLY A 305 -11.17 1.17 -12.29
N ILE A 306 -12.29 1.85 -12.09
CA ILE A 306 -12.77 2.34 -10.80
C ILE A 306 -14.29 2.12 -10.72
N ASN A 307 -14.78 1.71 -9.55
CA ASN A 307 -16.18 1.34 -9.31
C ASN A 307 -16.70 2.00 -8.03
N LEU A 308 -17.43 3.12 -8.14
CA LEU A 308 -17.70 4.03 -7.02
C LEU A 308 -19.16 4.50 -6.93
N PRO A 309 -19.62 4.93 -5.73
CA PRO A 309 -18.87 5.06 -4.48
C PRO A 309 -18.76 3.75 -3.70
N ASN A 310 -17.79 3.66 -2.78
CA ASN A 310 -17.61 2.51 -1.87
C ASN A 310 -18.75 2.30 -0.84
N TYR A 311 -19.79 3.13 -0.89
CA TYR A 311 -20.91 3.14 0.03
C TYR A 311 -22.04 2.21 -0.42
N ASN A 312 -22.09 1.00 0.15
CA ASN A 312 -23.04 -0.05 -0.24
C ASN A 312 -24.53 0.35 -0.20
N ASP A 313 -24.93 1.26 0.71
CA ASP A 313 -26.28 1.82 0.72
C ASP A 313 -26.55 2.70 -0.50
N ILE A 314 -25.61 3.57 -0.86
CA ILE A 314 -25.70 4.43 -2.05
C ILE A 314 -25.71 3.57 -3.33
N ARG A 315 -24.85 2.54 -3.40
CA ARG A 315 -24.83 1.59 -4.54
C ARG A 315 -26.15 0.84 -4.74
N GLN A 316 -26.99 0.71 -3.70
CA GLN A 316 -28.30 0.06 -3.73
C GLN A 316 -29.47 1.03 -3.94
N GLU A 317 -29.38 2.26 -3.41
CA GLU A 317 -30.49 3.23 -3.40
C GLU A 317 -30.39 4.28 -4.52
N ASP A 318 -29.18 4.63 -4.95
CA ASP A 318 -28.87 5.66 -5.95
C ASP A 318 -28.08 5.11 -7.17
N GLY A 319 -27.47 3.93 -7.01
CA GLY A 319 -26.62 3.28 -8.00
C GLY A 319 -25.14 3.65 -7.89
N PHE A 320 -24.38 3.31 -8.93
CA PHE A 320 -22.92 3.49 -8.97
C PHE A 320 -22.43 3.85 -10.39
N LYS A 321 -21.18 4.29 -10.48
CA LYS A 321 -20.46 4.53 -11.73
C LYS A 321 -19.28 3.56 -11.86
N ASN A 322 -19.10 3.04 -13.08
CA ASN A 322 -17.92 2.30 -13.52
C ASN A 322 -17.14 3.18 -14.50
N VAL A 323 -15.84 3.32 -14.27
CA VAL A 323 -15.01 4.33 -14.93
C VAL A 323 -13.69 3.69 -15.38
N ILE A 324 -13.47 3.58 -16.68
CA ILE A 324 -12.28 2.94 -17.27
C ILE A 324 -11.26 4.00 -17.68
N ILE A 325 -10.03 3.93 -17.16
CA ILE A 325 -8.96 4.90 -17.42
C ILE A 325 -8.14 4.43 -18.62
N ALA A 326 -8.71 4.62 -19.81
CA ALA A 326 -8.18 4.13 -21.09
C ALA A 326 -6.74 4.60 -21.34
N ASN A 327 -6.41 5.87 -21.10
CA ASN A 327 -5.06 6.39 -21.35
C ASN A 327 -3.97 5.76 -20.45
N ARG A 328 -4.31 5.32 -19.22
CA ARG A 328 -3.39 4.51 -18.37
C ARG A 328 -3.29 3.06 -18.84
N MET A 329 -4.33 2.51 -19.46
CA MET A 329 -4.27 1.17 -20.08
C MET A 329 -3.44 1.19 -21.37
N VAL A 330 -3.57 2.24 -22.19
CA VAL A 330 -2.70 2.50 -23.35
C VAL A 330 -1.23 2.59 -22.91
N ALA A 331 -0.93 3.35 -21.85
CA ALA A 331 0.44 3.49 -21.34
C ALA A 331 1.05 2.15 -20.89
N GLU A 332 0.34 1.31 -20.11
CA GLU A 332 0.85 -0.03 -19.76
C GLU A 332 1.00 -0.95 -20.98
N SER A 333 0.17 -0.80 -22.02
CA SER A 333 0.28 -1.63 -23.23
C SER A 333 1.59 -1.41 -24.00
N GLN A 334 2.18 -0.22 -23.91
CA GLN A 334 3.39 0.16 -24.64
C GLN A 334 4.70 -0.33 -23.99
N ALA A 335 4.65 -0.76 -22.72
CA ALA A 335 5.81 -1.25 -21.98
C ALA A 335 6.55 -2.37 -22.74
N GLU A 336 7.87 -2.26 -22.88
CA GLU A 336 8.63 -3.06 -23.85
C GLU A 336 9.06 -4.45 -23.35
N GLN A 337 8.90 -4.74 -22.06
CA GLN A 337 9.42 -5.96 -21.44
C GLN A 337 8.31 -6.97 -21.17
N TYR A 338 8.27 -8.00 -22.01
CA TYR A 338 7.40 -9.18 -21.87
C TYR A 338 8.24 -10.42 -21.50
N PRO A 339 8.77 -10.52 -20.27
CA PRO A 339 9.73 -11.55 -19.89
C PRO A 339 9.20 -12.97 -20.11
N PHE A 340 7.88 -13.17 -20.01
CA PHE A 340 7.22 -14.48 -20.08
C PHE A 340 6.58 -14.82 -21.44
N ILE A 341 6.64 -13.93 -22.44
CA ILE A 341 6.20 -14.20 -23.83
C ILE A 341 7.41 -14.59 -24.69
N ASP A 342 7.27 -15.49 -25.66
CA ASP A 342 8.40 -15.83 -26.53
C ASP A 342 8.79 -14.67 -27.47
N ALA A 343 10.08 -14.58 -27.83
CA ALA A 343 10.58 -13.53 -28.73
C ALA A 343 9.94 -13.60 -30.13
N SER A 344 9.48 -14.78 -30.57
CA SER A 344 8.74 -14.95 -31.82
C SER A 344 7.28 -14.47 -31.76
N GLU A 345 6.69 -14.41 -30.56
CA GLU A 345 5.29 -14.00 -30.34
C GLU A 345 5.18 -12.52 -29.91
N ALA A 346 6.25 -11.94 -29.36
CA ALA A 346 6.27 -10.62 -28.71
C ALA A 346 5.66 -9.46 -29.51
N GLU A 347 5.89 -9.37 -30.82
CA GLU A 347 5.31 -8.30 -31.65
C GLU A 347 3.79 -8.47 -31.85
N GLN A 348 3.32 -9.71 -32.05
CA GLN A 348 1.88 -10.00 -32.08
C GLN A 348 1.26 -9.79 -30.70
N PHE A 349 1.98 -10.12 -29.63
CA PHE A 349 1.51 -9.86 -28.28
C PHE A 349 1.36 -8.35 -28.02
N LYS A 350 2.36 -7.54 -28.37
CA LYS A 350 2.35 -6.07 -28.24
C LYS A 350 1.22 -5.43 -29.05
N LYS A 351 0.97 -5.88 -30.30
CA LYS A 351 -0.13 -5.40 -31.14
C LYS A 351 -1.51 -5.63 -30.49
N HIS A 352 -1.74 -6.82 -29.95
CA HIS A 352 -3.07 -7.24 -29.48
C HIS A 352 -3.33 -6.97 -27.99
N LYS A 353 -2.28 -6.70 -27.19
CA LYS A 353 -2.38 -6.50 -25.73
C LYS A 353 -3.37 -5.41 -25.34
N TYR A 354 -3.29 -4.21 -25.91
CA TYR A 354 -4.17 -3.09 -25.51
C TYR A 354 -5.66 -3.45 -25.64
N PRO A 355 -6.20 -3.79 -26.83
CA PRO A 355 -7.62 -4.08 -26.95
C PRO A 355 -8.04 -5.33 -26.18
N ALA A 356 -7.19 -6.36 -26.08
CA ALA A 356 -7.52 -7.55 -25.30
C ALA A 356 -7.61 -7.24 -23.79
N TYR A 357 -6.69 -6.42 -23.26
CA TYR A 357 -6.71 -5.98 -21.86
C TYR A 357 -7.87 -5.01 -21.58
N TYR A 358 -8.10 -4.05 -22.47
CA TYR A 358 -9.20 -3.08 -22.38
C TYR A 358 -10.55 -3.79 -22.29
N TRP A 359 -10.89 -4.65 -23.25
CA TRP A 359 -12.18 -5.33 -23.25
C TRP A 359 -12.30 -6.39 -22.14
N TRP A 360 -11.21 -7.02 -21.72
CA TRP A 360 -11.20 -7.90 -20.55
C TRP A 360 -11.58 -7.15 -19.26
N VAL A 361 -10.97 -5.98 -18.99
CA VAL A 361 -11.31 -5.14 -17.81
C VAL A 361 -12.71 -4.52 -17.94
N VAL A 362 -13.13 -4.08 -19.12
CA VAL A 362 -14.51 -3.62 -19.35
C VAL A 362 -15.54 -4.68 -18.97
N LEU A 363 -15.33 -5.92 -19.40
CA LEU A 363 -16.23 -7.04 -19.11
C LEU A 363 -16.13 -7.48 -17.64
N HIS A 364 -14.95 -7.41 -17.01
CA HIS A 364 -14.75 -7.60 -15.58
C HIS A 364 -15.59 -6.62 -14.74
N GLU A 365 -15.51 -5.33 -15.05
CA GLU A 365 -16.24 -4.28 -14.31
C GLU A 365 -17.75 -4.32 -14.56
N LEU A 366 -18.18 -4.46 -15.82
CA LEU A 366 -19.60 -4.41 -16.18
C LEU A 366 -20.33 -5.72 -15.88
N LEU A 367 -19.79 -6.84 -16.38
CA LEU A 367 -20.45 -8.15 -16.33
C LEU A 367 -19.85 -9.05 -15.26
N GLY A 368 -18.60 -8.86 -14.85
CA GLY A 368 -18.00 -9.57 -13.71
C GLY A 368 -18.66 -9.16 -12.40
N HIS A 369 -18.32 -8.01 -11.83
CA HIS A 369 -18.93 -7.56 -10.56
C HIS A 369 -20.45 -7.32 -10.65
N GLY A 370 -20.94 -6.89 -11.81
CA GLY A 370 -22.36 -6.61 -12.04
C GLY A 370 -23.30 -7.82 -11.95
N THR A 371 -22.82 -9.04 -12.20
CA THR A 371 -23.65 -10.27 -12.24
C THR A 371 -23.75 -11.02 -10.91
N GLY A 372 -24.74 -11.91 -10.87
CA GLY A 372 -24.98 -12.86 -9.79
C GLY A 372 -25.94 -12.34 -8.73
N LYS A 373 -26.77 -13.25 -8.26
CA LYS A 373 -27.77 -13.02 -7.21
C LYS A 373 -27.42 -13.87 -5.98
N MET A 374 -27.08 -13.20 -4.89
CA MET A 374 -26.97 -13.84 -3.58
C MET A 374 -28.35 -14.33 -3.13
N MET A 375 -28.43 -15.57 -2.68
CA MET A 375 -29.64 -16.19 -2.12
C MET A 375 -29.71 -15.84 -0.63
N VAL A 376 -30.79 -15.21 -0.19
CA VAL A 376 -30.87 -14.56 1.14
C VAL A 376 -32.19 -14.89 1.85
N GLU A 377 -32.08 -15.17 3.15
CA GLU A 377 -33.15 -15.26 4.14
C GLU A 377 -33.19 -13.95 4.95
N ALA A 378 -34.34 -13.27 4.95
CA ALA A 378 -34.56 -12.00 5.64
C ALA A 378 -35.03 -12.20 7.09
N ILE A 379 -34.92 -11.15 7.91
CA ILE A 379 -35.24 -11.17 9.36
C ILE A 379 -36.68 -11.65 9.65
N ASP A 380 -37.61 -11.43 8.73
CA ASP A 380 -39.02 -11.85 8.83
C ASP A 380 -39.31 -13.24 8.24
N GLY A 381 -38.28 -14.02 7.92
CA GLY A 381 -38.40 -15.37 7.36
C GLY A 381 -38.81 -15.41 5.89
N LYS A 382 -38.77 -14.28 5.17
CA LYS A 382 -38.91 -14.26 3.71
C LYS A 382 -37.59 -14.61 3.02
N PHE A 383 -37.69 -15.20 1.85
CA PHE A 383 -36.54 -15.58 1.02
C PHE A 383 -36.62 -14.82 -0.30
N ASN A 384 -35.48 -14.42 -0.87
CA ASN A 384 -35.43 -13.81 -2.21
C ASN A 384 -35.49 -14.85 -3.37
N PHE A 385 -35.81 -16.11 -3.04
CA PHE A 385 -36.01 -17.26 -3.93
C PHE A 385 -37.15 -18.14 -3.38
N ASP A 386 -37.68 -19.09 -4.16
CA ASP A 386 -38.68 -20.02 -3.65
C ASP A 386 -38.05 -21.08 -2.73
N ILE A 387 -38.23 -20.92 -1.41
CA ILE A 387 -37.76 -21.88 -0.41
C ILE A 387 -38.53 -23.22 -0.42
N LYS A 388 -39.72 -23.29 -1.04
CA LYS A 388 -40.49 -24.53 -1.17
C LYS A 388 -40.01 -25.38 -2.34
N ASN A 389 -39.48 -24.74 -3.38
CA ASN A 389 -38.85 -25.37 -4.53
C ASN A 389 -37.45 -24.73 -4.76
N PRO A 390 -36.45 -24.97 -3.88
CA PRO A 390 -35.18 -24.28 -3.95
C PRO A 390 -34.49 -24.52 -5.31
N PRO A 391 -33.96 -23.47 -5.97
CA PRO A 391 -33.30 -23.60 -7.26
C PRO A 391 -32.23 -24.69 -7.31
N ILE A 392 -32.15 -25.38 -8.45
CA ILE A 392 -31.21 -26.49 -8.64
C ILE A 392 -29.81 -25.96 -8.85
N ASN A 393 -28.87 -26.34 -7.99
CA ASN A 393 -27.45 -26.09 -8.17
C ASN A 393 -26.96 -26.87 -9.41
N PRO A 394 -26.47 -26.20 -10.48
CA PRO A 394 -26.09 -26.84 -11.74
C PRO A 394 -24.84 -27.75 -11.63
N ILE A 395 -24.04 -27.60 -10.56
CA ILE A 395 -22.85 -28.43 -10.32
C ILE A 395 -23.25 -29.79 -9.70
N THR A 396 -24.27 -29.81 -8.83
CA THR A 396 -24.66 -31.00 -8.06
C THR A 396 -25.93 -31.68 -8.56
N GLY A 397 -26.72 -31.00 -9.40
CA GLY A 397 -28.01 -31.48 -9.90
C GLY A 397 -29.10 -31.54 -8.82
N LYS A 398 -28.93 -30.84 -7.69
CA LYS A 398 -29.82 -30.87 -6.52
C LYS A 398 -30.27 -29.47 -6.10
N PRO A 399 -31.43 -29.33 -5.43
CA PRO A 399 -31.84 -28.07 -4.80
C PRO A 399 -30.75 -27.53 -3.85
N ILE A 400 -30.59 -26.20 -3.80
CA ILE A 400 -29.65 -25.56 -2.85
C ILE A 400 -30.04 -25.81 -1.39
N THR A 401 -29.03 -26.03 -0.55
CA THR A 401 -29.18 -26.30 0.90
C THR A 401 -28.56 -25.22 1.79
N CYS A 402 -27.93 -24.21 1.19
CA CYS A 402 -27.24 -23.11 1.83
C CYS A 402 -27.58 -21.77 1.13
N TRP A 403 -27.57 -20.70 1.92
CA TRP A 403 -27.91 -19.32 1.55
C TRP A 403 -27.58 -18.39 2.73
N TYR A 404 -27.47 -17.09 2.50
CA TYR A 404 -27.18 -16.11 3.56
C TYR A 404 -28.35 -15.99 4.55
N LYS A 405 -28.04 -16.15 5.84
CA LYS A 405 -28.97 -15.92 6.96
C LYS A 405 -29.12 -14.43 7.29
N PRO A 406 -30.14 -14.03 8.07
CA PRO A 406 -30.37 -12.63 8.41
C PRO A 406 -29.13 -11.99 9.07
N GLY A 407 -28.61 -10.92 8.45
CA GLY A 407 -27.42 -10.20 8.91
C GLY A 407 -26.08 -10.76 8.41
N GLN A 408 -26.04 -11.91 7.72
CA GLN A 408 -24.84 -12.40 7.06
C GLN A 408 -24.55 -11.62 5.77
N THR A 409 -23.29 -11.57 5.37
CA THR A 409 -22.80 -10.84 4.19
C THR A 409 -21.70 -11.63 3.48
N TRP A 410 -21.48 -11.35 2.19
CA TRP A 410 -20.38 -11.93 1.41
C TRP A 410 -19.02 -11.84 2.13
N THR A 411 -18.66 -10.66 2.61
CA THR A 411 -17.40 -10.41 3.32
C THR A 411 -17.36 -11.05 4.72
N GLY A 412 -18.49 -11.11 5.42
CA GLY A 412 -18.60 -11.77 6.72
C GLY A 412 -18.37 -13.29 6.64
N GLU A 413 -19.01 -13.97 5.68
CA GLU A 413 -18.95 -15.43 5.57
C GLU A 413 -17.65 -15.93 4.91
N PHE A 414 -17.12 -15.22 3.91
CA PHE A 414 -15.95 -15.68 3.13
C PHE A 414 -14.63 -15.13 3.69
N GLY A 415 -14.67 -14.11 4.55
CA GLY A 415 -13.52 -13.57 5.26
C GLY A 415 -12.37 -13.16 4.33
N ASP A 416 -11.18 -13.74 4.54
CA ASP A 416 -9.97 -13.48 3.75
C ASP A 416 -10.05 -13.92 2.29
N LEU A 417 -11.07 -14.72 1.91
CA LEU A 417 -11.31 -15.11 0.53
C LEU A 417 -12.26 -14.16 -0.21
N ALA A 418 -13.07 -13.36 0.49
CA ALA A 418 -14.18 -12.63 -0.09
C ALA A 418 -13.77 -11.70 -1.24
N THR A 419 -12.69 -10.93 -1.07
CA THR A 419 -12.19 -10.06 -2.14
C THR A 419 -11.68 -10.91 -3.31
N THR A 420 -10.64 -11.72 -3.08
CA THR A 420 -9.93 -12.49 -4.11
C THR A 420 -10.82 -13.46 -4.92
N VAL A 421 -11.89 -14.00 -4.32
CA VAL A 421 -12.84 -14.85 -5.05
C VAL A 421 -13.77 -14.02 -5.94
N ASP A 422 -14.19 -12.82 -5.55
CA ASP A 422 -15.00 -11.98 -6.45
C ASP A 422 -14.15 -11.38 -7.58
N GLU A 423 -12.88 -11.01 -7.33
CA GLU A 423 -11.94 -10.66 -8.41
C GLU A 423 -11.82 -11.83 -9.38
N CYS A 424 -11.56 -13.04 -8.87
CA CYS A 424 -11.37 -14.21 -9.72
C CYS A 424 -12.62 -14.54 -10.53
N ARG A 425 -13.81 -14.38 -9.95
CA ARG A 425 -15.08 -14.52 -10.66
C ARG A 425 -15.25 -13.44 -11.74
N ALA A 426 -14.89 -12.19 -11.46
CA ALA A 426 -15.01 -11.08 -12.41
C ALA A 426 -14.02 -11.23 -13.59
N GLU A 427 -12.76 -11.54 -13.31
CA GLU A 427 -11.73 -11.87 -14.30
C GLU A 427 -12.16 -13.03 -15.20
N LEU A 428 -12.76 -14.08 -14.60
CA LEU A 428 -13.27 -15.24 -15.33
C LEU A 428 -14.49 -14.91 -16.20
N VAL A 429 -15.41 -14.02 -15.78
CA VAL A 429 -16.52 -13.57 -16.64
C VAL A 429 -15.98 -12.87 -17.88
N GLY A 430 -15.07 -11.91 -17.70
CA GLY A 430 -14.46 -11.20 -18.82
C GLY A 430 -13.71 -12.15 -19.75
N ALA A 431 -12.90 -13.07 -19.20
CA ALA A 431 -12.15 -14.02 -19.99
C ALA A 431 -13.02 -15.06 -20.73
N TYR A 432 -14.13 -15.49 -20.13
CA TYR A 432 -15.04 -16.50 -20.70
C TYR A 432 -15.90 -15.95 -21.86
N LEU A 433 -16.15 -14.65 -21.90
CA LEU A 433 -16.90 -13.99 -22.98
C LEU A 433 -16.02 -13.59 -24.17
N MET A 434 -14.71 -13.43 -23.98
CA MET A 434 -13.76 -12.92 -24.98
C MET A 434 -13.37 -13.91 -26.12
N ASP A 435 -14.23 -14.89 -26.43
CA ASP A 435 -14.22 -15.67 -27.68
C ASP A 435 -15.59 -15.64 -28.42
N ASP A 436 -16.56 -14.89 -27.90
CA ASP A 436 -17.90 -14.76 -28.47
C ASP A 436 -17.87 -13.89 -29.73
N PRO A 437 -18.31 -14.39 -30.90
CA PRO A 437 -18.14 -13.69 -32.16
C PRO A 437 -18.99 -12.42 -32.27
N GLU A 438 -20.17 -12.38 -31.66
CA GLU A 438 -21.09 -11.23 -31.73
C GLU A 438 -20.62 -10.10 -30.79
N LEU A 439 -20.07 -10.48 -29.63
CA LEU A 439 -19.43 -9.53 -28.72
C LEU A 439 -18.18 -8.91 -29.35
N LEU A 440 -17.33 -9.73 -29.97
CA LEU A 440 -16.11 -9.26 -30.62
C LEU A 440 -16.42 -8.42 -31.88
N GLU A 441 -17.43 -8.79 -32.67
CA GLU A 441 -17.91 -7.98 -33.81
C GLU A 441 -18.48 -6.62 -33.34
N MET A 442 -19.23 -6.59 -32.22
CA MET A 442 -19.70 -5.35 -31.60
C MET A 442 -18.56 -4.42 -31.17
N PHE A 443 -17.42 -4.98 -30.76
CA PHE A 443 -16.20 -4.24 -30.44
C PHE A 443 -15.36 -3.87 -31.68
N GLY A 444 -15.73 -4.34 -32.87
CA GLY A 444 -15.07 -4.07 -34.14
C GLY A 444 -14.02 -5.11 -34.57
N PHE A 445 -13.93 -6.26 -33.88
CA PHE A 445 -13.04 -7.37 -34.24
C PHE A 445 -13.81 -8.46 -34.98
N THR A 446 -13.44 -8.67 -36.23
CA THR A 446 -14.03 -9.65 -37.16
C THR A 446 -12.93 -10.57 -37.69
N GLU A 447 -13.25 -11.46 -38.63
CA GLU A 447 -12.23 -12.26 -39.33
C GLU A 447 -11.38 -11.46 -40.34
N ILE A 448 -11.79 -10.22 -40.67
CA ILE A 448 -11.16 -9.38 -41.71
C ILE A 448 -10.61 -8.04 -41.21
N SER A 449 -10.72 -7.75 -39.91
CA SER A 449 -10.12 -6.56 -39.29
C SER A 449 -8.62 -6.75 -39.04
N ASP A 450 -7.88 -5.64 -38.96
CA ASP A 450 -6.41 -5.63 -38.74
C ASP A 450 -5.99 -6.36 -37.44
N ILE A 451 -6.87 -6.37 -36.45
CA ILE A 451 -6.84 -7.29 -35.30
C ILE A 451 -8.05 -8.21 -35.46
N ARG A 452 -7.81 -9.51 -35.62
CA ARG A 452 -8.89 -10.49 -35.83
C ARG A 452 -9.44 -10.98 -34.49
N ALA A 453 -10.70 -11.42 -34.49
CA ALA A 453 -11.36 -11.96 -33.30
C ALA A 453 -10.53 -13.07 -32.62
N GLU A 454 -10.05 -14.06 -33.37
CA GLU A 454 -9.23 -15.15 -32.81
C GLU A 454 -7.83 -14.71 -32.31
N ASP A 455 -7.26 -13.63 -32.86
CA ASP A 455 -5.98 -13.08 -32.39
C ASP A 455 -6.14 -12.36 -31.05
N LEU A 456 -7.30 -11.71 -30.84
CA LEU A 456 -7.66 -11.10 -29.56
C LEU A 456 -7.86 -12.16 -28.47
N THR A 457 -8.61 -13.22 -28.75
CA THR A 457 -8.81 -14.35 -27.81
C THR A 457 -7.48 -15.04 -27.48
N TYR A 458 -6.62 -15.30 -28.48
CA TYR A 458 -5.31 -15.88 -28.24
C TYR A 458 -4.37 -14.96 -27.46
N ASN A 459 -4.45 -13.64 -27.64
CA ASN A 459 -3.72 -12.68 -26.82
C ASN A 459 -4.19 -12.69 -25.36
N LEU A 460 -5.50 -12.75 -25.11
CA LEU A 460 -6.04 -12.91 -23.76
C LEU A 460 -5.49 -14.17 -23.08
N TYR A 461 -5.46 -15.34 -23.74
CA TYR A 461 -4.89 -16.55 -23.13
C TYR A 461 -3.40 -16.41 -22.80
N GLN A 462 -2.63 -15.65 -23.59
CA GLN A 462 -1.27 -15.27 -23.23
C GLN A 462 -1.26 -14.34 -21.99
N GLN A 463 -2.14 -13.34 -21.90
CA GLN A 463 -2.26 -12.46 -20.74
C GLN A 463 -2.61 -13.22 -19.45
N LEU A 464 -3.59 -14.12 -19.48
CA LEU A 464 -3.94 -14.99 -18.34
C LEU A 464 -2.72 -15.76 -17.80
N GLY A 465 -1.86 -16.27 -18.71
CA GLY A 465 -0.60 -16.92 -18.32
C GLY A 465 0.46 -15.94 -17.79
N VAL A 466 0.64 -14.80 -18.45
CA VAL A 466 1.62 -13.77 -18.05
C VAL A 466 1.28 -13.20 -16.67
N ASP A 467 0.02 -12.87 -16.43
CA ASP A 467 -0.44 -12.25 -15.19
C ASP A 467 -0.53 -13.27 -14.05
N GLY A 468 -0.88 -14.54 -14.34
CA GLY A 468 -0.74 -15.62 -13.38
C GLY A 468 0.71 -15.86 -12.93
N LEU A 469 1.69 -15.68 -13.83
CA LEU A 469 3.10 -15.68 -13.46
C LEU A 469 3.51 -14.40 -12.70
N ARG A 470 3.12 -13.19 -13.15
CA ARG A 470 3.38 -11.93 -12.42
C ARG A 470 2.84 -11.99 -10.99
N GLY A 471 1.66 -12.57 -10.81
CA GLY A 471 0.97 -12.70 -9.52
C GLY A 471 1.82 -13.36 -8.44
N LEU A 472 2.62 -14.39 -8.78
CA LEU A 472 3.53 -15.08 -7.85
C LEU A 472 4.48 -14.13 -7.11
N SER A 473 4.83 -12.98 -7.70
CA SER A 473 5.67 -11.97 -7.02
C SER A 473 5.04 -11.42 -5.73
N ASN A 474 3.70 -11.43 -5.63
CA ASN A 474 2.93 -11.00 -4.45
C ASN A 474 2.61 -12.14 -3.47
N PHE A 475 3.06 -13.37 -3.72
CA PHE A 475 3.04 -14.44 -2.71
C PHE A 475 4.23 -14.29 -1.72
N ASN A 476 4.02 -14.59 -0.44
CA ASN A 476 5.07 -14.58 0.58
C ASN A 476 5.35 -16.03 1.07
N VAL A 477 6.53 -16.54 0.71
CA VAL A 477 6.97 -17.91 1.00
C VAL A 477 7.22 -18.20 2.48
N HIS A 478 7.39 -17.18 3.33
CA HIS A 478 7.63 -17.36 4.77
C HIS A 478 6.34 -17.39 5.59
N SER A 479 5.31 -16.65 5.17
CA SER A 479 4.00 -16.64 5.83
C SER A 479 2.96 -17.55 5.16
N GLY A 480 3.23 -18.04 3.95
CA GLY A 480 2.29 -18.80 3.13
C GLY A 480 1.12 -17.97 2.59
N LYS A 481 1.20 -16.63 2.65
CA LYS A 481 0.08 -15.73 2.32
C LYS A 481 0.31 -14.95 1.03
N TRP A 482 -0.81 -14.66 0.36
CA TRP A 482 -0.88 -13.72 -0.76
C TRP A 482 -1.03 -12.29 -0.25
N GLY A 483 -0.30 -11.34 -0.84
CA GLY A 483 -0.32 -9.92 -0.49
C GLY A 483 -1.28 -9.05 -1.32
N GLN A 484 -1.85 -9.57 -2.40
CA GLN A 484 -2.79 -8.82 -3.26
C GLN A 484 -3.82 -9.75 -3.91
N ALA A 485 -5.08 -9.32 -3.99
CA ALA A 485 -6.25 -10.17 -4.27
C ALA A 485 -6.33 -10.65 -5.73
N HIS A 486 -6.11 -9.76 -6.71
CA HIS A 486 -6.09 -10.12 -8.14
C HIS A 486 -4.92 -11.06 -8.47
N SER A 487 -3.74 -10.84 -7.87
CA SER A 487 -2.54 -11.66 -8.08
C SER A 487 -2.76 -13.13 -7.70
N ARG A 488 -3.55 -13.37 -6.65
CA ARG A 488 -4.00 -14.70 -6.23
C ARG A 488 -5.03 -15.28 -7.21
N ALA A 489 -5.92 -14.44 -7.75
CA ALA A 489 -6.90 -14.82 -8.76
C ALA A 489 -6.26 -15.20 -10.10
N HIS A 490 -5.37 -14.37 -10.65
CA HIS A 490 -4.63 -14.64 -11.89
C HIS A 490 -3.84 -15.95 -11.79
N PHE A 491 -3.17 -16.20 -10.64
CA PHE A 491 -2.47 -17.45 -10.43
C PHE A 491 -3.43 -18.65 -10.32
N ALA A 492 -4.59 -18.50 -9.67
CA ALA A 492 -5.61 -19.55 -9.61
C ALA A 492 -6.19 -19.88 -11.00
N ILE A 493 -6.40 -18.88 -11.86
CA ILE A 493 -6.84 -19.05 -13.25
C ILE A 493 -5.76 -19.76 -14.07
N LEU A 494 -4.49 -19.37 -13.94
CA LEU A 494 -3.37 -20.09 -14.57
C LEU A 494 -3.28 -21.54 -14.09
N LYS A 495 -3.37 -21.80 -12.78
CA LYS A 495 -3.33 -23.17 -12.22
C LYS A 495 -4.53 -24.00 -12.72
N CYS A 496 -5.72 -23.40 -12.86
CA CYS A 496 -6.86 -24.05 -13.51
C CYS A 496 -6.59 -24.39 -14.98
N LEU A 497 -6.05 -23.46 -15.78
CA LEU A 497 -5.74 -23.72 -17.20
C LEU A 497 -4.62 -24.75 -17.40
N LEU A 498 -3.68 -24.86 -16.45
CA LEU A 498 -2.65 -25.90 -16.46
C LEU A 498 -3.21 -27.30 -16.10
N LEU A 499 -4.15 -27.37 -15.16
CA LEU A 499 -4.72 -28.64 -14.66
C LEU A 499 -5.91 -29.15 -15.49
N ASP A 500 -6.95 -28.32 -15.65
CA ASP A 500 -8.20 -28.67 -16.34
C ASP A 500 -8.17 -28.33 -17.84
N GLY A 501 -7.31 -27.40 -18.27
CA GLY A 501 -7.30 -26.86 -19.64
C GLY A 501 -6.71 -27.77 -20.73
N GLY A 502 -6.43 -29.05 -20.47
CA GLY A 502 -5.96 -30.01 -21.48
C GLY A 502 -4.61 -29.66 -22.14
N GLY A 503 -3.79 -28.83 -21.48
CA GLY A 503 -2.59 -28.25 -22.07
C GLY A 503 -2.88 -27.23 -23.17
N VAL A 504 -3.93 -26.41 -23.00
CA VAL A 504 -4.18 -25.16 -23.75
C VAL A 504 -3.15 -24.09 -23.39
N ILE A 505 -2.69 -24.07 -22.14
CA ILE A 505 -1.51 -23.33 -21.68
C ILE A 505 -0.49 -24.32 -21.13
N THR A 506 0.78 -24.09 -21.45
CA THR A 506 1.93 -24.70 -20.76
C THR A 506 2.95 -23.63 -20.38
N VAL A 507 3.75 -23.89 -19.35
CA VAL A 507 4.81 -22.98 -18.90
C VAL A 507 6.16 -23.70 -18.98
N ALA A 508 7.04 -23.23 -19.86
CA ALA A 508 8.39 -23.75 -20.01
C ALA A 508 9.34 -23.06 -19.02
N HIS A 509 9.88 -23.81 -18.06
CA HIS A 509 10.79 -23.27 -17.02
C HIS A 509 12.24 -23.70 -17.22
N ASN A 510 13.11 -22.76 -17.57
CA ASN A 510 14.56 -22.94 -17.59
C ASN A 510 15.18 -22.33 -16.32
N LYS A 511 15.23 -23.14 -15.24
CA LYS A 511 15.81 -22.74 -13.93
C LYS A 511 17.23 -22.14 -14.05
N PRO A 512 18.21 -22.77 -14.74
CA PRO A 512 19.57 -22.21 -14.84
C PRO A 512 19.66 -20.85 -15.53
N LYS A 513 18.85 -20.61 -16.58
CA LYS A 513 18.79 -19.32 -17.27
C LYS A 513 17.85 -18.30 -16.59
N LYS A 514 17.19 -18.67 -15.48
CA LYS A 514 16.08 -17.92 -14.86
C LYS A 514 15.10 -17.42 -15.92
N CYS A 515 14.58 -18.32 -16.76
CA CYS A 515 13.62 -17.98 -17.80
C CYS A 515 12.35 -18.82 -17.67
N LEU A 516 11.19 -18.15 -17.73
CA LEU A 516 9.86 -18.74 -17.86
C LEU A 516 9.27 -18.29 -19.19
N LYS A 517 8.58 -19.17 -19.92
CA LYS A 517 7.76 -18.81 -21.08
C LYS A 517 6.38 -19.44 -21.00
N VAL A 518 5.36 -18.62 -21.14
CA VAL A 518 3.98 -19.04 -21.40
C VAL A 518 3.91 -19.51 -22.85
N GLN A 519 3.22 -20.62 -23.09
CA GLN A 519 2.94 -21.14 -24.44
C GLN A 519 1.45 -21.46 -24.52
N VAL A 520 0.80 -21.09 -25.63
CA VAL A 520 -0.66 -21.20 -25.78
C VAL A 520 -1.01 -21.96 -27.06
N ASP A 521 -1.73 -23.07 -26.92
CA ASP A 521 -2.25 -23.85 -28.05
C ASP A 521 -3.60 -23.28 -28.52
N ARG A 522 -3.56 -22.50 -29.61
CA ARG A 522 -4.75 -21.91 -30.26
C ARG A 522 -5.85 -22.94 -30.54
N SER A 523 -5.51 -24.17 -30.90
CA SER A 523 -6.49 -25.21 -31.25
C SER A 523 -7.31 -25.70 -30.05
N LYS A 524 -6.78 -25.52 -28.84
CA LYS A 524 -7.40 -25.95 -27.58
C LYS A 524 -8.20 -24.86 -26.87
N ILE A 525 -8.13 -23.59 -27.30
CA ILE A 525 -8.84 -22.47 -26.67
C ILE A 525 -10.34 -22.75 -26.54
N ARG A 526 -11.03 -23.01 -27.66
CA ARG A 526 -12.49 -23.27 -27.64
C ARG A 526 -12.86 -24.65 -27.09
N THR A 527 -11.98 -25.64 -27.21
CA THR A 527 -12.29 -27.06 -26.92
C THR A 527 -11.94 -27.52 -25.51
N HIS A 528 -10.96 -26.88 -24.86
CA HIS A 528 -10.50 -27.24 -23.51
C HIS A 528 -10.37 -26.00 -22.61
N GLY A 529 -9.83 -24.89 -23.14
CA GLY A 529 -9.63 -23.65 -22.39
C GLY A 529 -10.93 -23.03 -21.90
N LYS A 530 -11.90 -22.76 -22.79
CA LYS A 530 -13.18 -22.17 -22.41
C LYS A 530 -13.99 -23.08 -21.47
N PRO A 531 -14.08 -24.41 -21.68
CA PRO A 531 -14.66 -25.32 -20.69
C PRO A 531 -14.01 -25.27 -19.32
N ALA A 532 -12.67 -25.17 -19.22
CA ALA A 532 -11.98 -25.05 -17.93
C ALA A 532 -12.32 -23.71 -17.22
N LEU A 533 -12.24 -22.59 -17.93
CA LEU A 533 -12.65 -21.28 -17.39
C LEU A 533 -14.12 -21.29 -16.94
N GLY A 534 -15.03 -21.83 -17.77
CA GLY A 534 -16.45 -21.91 -17.47
C GLY A 534 -16.77 -22.80 -16.27
N LYS A 535 -16.06 -23.93 -16.13
CA LYS A 535 -16.15 -24.82 -14.95
C LYS A 535 -15.73 -24.09 -13.68
N MET A 536 -14.58 -23.41 -13.68
CA MET A 536 -14.08 -22.65 -12.53
C MET A 536 -15.00 -21.48 -12.17
N LEU A 537 -15.44 -20.73 -13.19
CA LEU A 537 -16.38 -19.62 -13.07
C LEU A 537 -17.70 -20.07 -12.42
N LEU A 538 -18.25 -21.20 -12.87
CA LEU A 538 -19.49 -21.76 -12.31
C LEU A 538 -19.33 -22.14 -10.82
N HIS A 539 -18.18 -22.71 -10.43
CA HIS A 539 -17.92 -23.02 -9.02
C HIS A 539 -17.90 -21.75 -8.16
N LEU A 540 -17.07 -20.76 -8.51
CA LEU A 540 -16.95 -19.52 -7.74
C LEU A 540 -18.27 -18.73 -7.69
N HIS A 541 -19.02 -18.70 -8.80
CA HIS A 541 -20.34 -18.07 -8.85
C HIS A 541 -21.36 -18.78 -7.95
N MET A 542 -21.41 -20.11 -8.00
CA MET A 542 -22.35 -20.87 -7.18
C MET A 542 -22.06 -20.72 -5.69
N PHE A 543 -20.79 -20.81 -5.27
CA PHE A 543 -20.42 -20.60 -3.87
C PHE A 543 -20.85 -19.21 -3.36
N ARG A 544 -20.60 -18.15 -4.15
CA ARG A 544 -21.04 -16.77 -3.86
C ARG A 544 -22.56 -16.61 -3.83
N CYS A 545 -23.29 -17.34 -4.66
CA CYS A 545 -24.75 -17.27 -4.66
C CYS A 545 -25.37 -18.00 -3.46
N THR A 546 -24.79 -19.12 -2.99
CA THR A 546 -25.37 -19.98 -1.94
C THR A 546 -24.69 -19.86 -0.57
N ALA A 547 -23.83 -18.86 -0.36
CA ALA A 547 -23.07 -18.69 0.88
C ALA A 547 -22.18 -19.89 1.28
N ASP A 548 -21.74 -20.71 0.33
CA ASP A 548 -20.92 -21.90 0.60
C ASP A 548 -19.43 -21.55 0.74
N ALA A 549 -19.08 -20.97 1.89
CA ALA A 549 -17.72 -20.56 2.22
C ALA A 549 -16.75 -21.73 2.44
N GLU A 550 -17.25 -22.90 2.89
CA GLU A 550 -16.42 -24.09 3.15
C GLU A 550 -16.04 -24.80 1.84
N GLY A 551 -17.00 -25.03 0.95
CA GLY A 551 -16.76 -25.54 -0.40
C GLY A 551 -15.86 -24.60 -1.20
N CYS A 552 -16.10 -23.28 -1.09
CA CYS A 552 -15.24 -22.28 -1.72
C CYS A 552 -13.81 -22.30 -1.19
N ARG A 553 -13.61 -22.41 0.13
CA ARG A 553 -12.26 -22.46 0.71
C ARG A 553 -11.51 -23.69 0.22
N THR A 554 -12.14 -24.86 0.28
CA THR A 554 -11.57 -26.12 -0.19
C THR A 554 -11.16 -26.06 -1.66
N TYR A 555 -12.03 -25.51 -2.52
CA TYR A 555 -11.77 -25.41 -3.96
C TYR A 555 -10.71 -24.34 -4.31
N TYR A 556 -10.83 -23.14 -3.72
CA TYR A 556 -10.03 -21.99 -4.11
C TYR A 556 -8.64 -21.97 -3.44
N GLU A 557 -8.47 -22.53 -2.24
CA GLU A 557 -7.14 -22.68 -1.63
C GLU A 557 -6.27 -23.70 -2.39
N GLU A 558 -6.84 -24.79 -2.92
CA GLU A 558 -6.12 -25.73 -3.79
C GLU A 558 -5.59 -25.05 -5.07
N LEU A 559 -6.46 -24.30 -5.76
CA LEU A 559 -6.11 -23.56 -6.96
C LEU A 559 -5.15 -22.39 -6.70
N SER A 560 -5.16 -21.79 -5.50
CA SER A 560 -4.25 -20.70 -5.13
C SER A 560 -3.05 -21.10 -4.26
N ARG A 561 -2.82 -22.41 -4.01
CA ARG A 561 -1.63 -22.89 -3.29
C ARG A 561 -0.38 -22.84 -4.18
N VAL A 562 0.70 -22.28 -3.64
CA VAL A 562 2.01 -22.18 -4.30
C VAL A 562 2.92 -23.31 -3.80
N ASP A 563 2.78 -24.47 -4.44
CA ASP A 563 3.62 -25.66 -4.21
C ASP A 563 5.09 -25.43 -4.69
N GLU A 564 6.02 -26.34 -4.36
CA GLU A 564 7.48 -26.18 -4.56
C GLU A 564 7.89 -25.80 -6.01
N GLU A 565 7.22 -26.36 -7.02
CA GLU A 565 7.43 -25.99 -8.42
C GLU A 565 7.18 -24.49 -8.66
N TYR A 566 6.05 -23.98 -8.17
CA TYR A 566 5.62 -22.60 -8.31
C TYR A 566 6.46 -21.64 -7.43
N VAL A 567 7.07 -22.13 -6.35
CA VAL A 567 8.12 -21.39 -5.62
C VAL A 567 9.35 -21.18 -6.52
N GLY A 568 9.79 -22.22 -7.23
CA GLY A 568 10.86 -22.09 -8.23
C GLY A 568 10.50 -21.17 -9.41
N TRP A 569 9.22 -21.15 -9.83
CA TRP A 569 8.73 -20.18 -10.80
C TRP A 569 8.79 -18.76 -10.22
N ARG A 570 8.33 -18.56 -8.97
CA ARG A 570 8.36 -17.27 -8.26
C ARG A 570 9.76 -16.66 -8.16
N GLU A 571 10.79 -17.46 -7.86
CA GLU A 571 12.18 -17.00 -7.86
C GLU A 571 12.59 -16.44 -9.24
N THR A 572 12.11 -17.06 -10.30
CA THR A 572 12.36 -16.64 -11.67
C THR A 572 11.55 -15.41 -12.05
N VAL A 573 10.29 -15.29 -11.59
CA VAL A 573 9.46 -14.10 -11.75
C VAL A 573 10.09 -12.89 -11.06
N LEU A 574 10.59 -13.04 -9.82
CA LEU A 574 11.27 -11.96 -9.10
C LEU A 574 12.59 -11.52 -9.76
N ALA A 575 13.33 -12.46 -10.34
CA ALA A 575 14.55 -12.18 -11.10
C ALA A 575 14.31 -11.49 -12.45
N ASN A 576 13.08 -11.57 -12.99
CA ASN A 576 12.65 -10.92 -14.24
C ASN A 576 11.53 -9.90 -13.99
N LYS A 577 11.39 -9.39 -12.76
CA LYS A 577 10.29 -8.48 -12.41
C LYS A 577 10.42 -7.18 -13.23
N PRO A 578 9.41 -6.79 -14.03
CA PRO A 578 9.47 -5.59 -14.86
C PRO A 578 9.37 -4.31 -14.02
N PRO A 579 9.71 -3.15 -14.61
CA PRO A 579 9.52 -1.84 -13.99
C PRO A 579 8.09 -1.59 -13.45
N PRO A 580 7.94 -1.09 -12.21
CA PRO A 580 6.79 -0.30 -11.82
C PRO A 580 6.63 0.88 -12.77
N LEU A 581 5.39 1.10 -13.19
CA LEU A 581 5.01 2.23 -14.01
C LEU A 581 4.87 3.45 -13.08
N ILE A 582 5.76 4.42 -13.25
CA ILE A 582 5.46 5.82 -12.91
C ILE A 582 4.47 6.31 -13.98
N PHE A 583 3.82 7.46 -13.79
CA PHE A 583 3.08 8.14 -14.84
C PHE A 583 3.37 9.65 -14.76
N VAL A 584 3.83 10.25 -15.86
CA VAL A 584 3.80 11.71 -16.00
C VAL A 584 2.40 12.12 -16.46
N HIS A 585 1.97 13.31 -16.06
CA HIS A 585 0.56 13.65 -15.93
C HIS A 585 0.11 14.87 -16.73
N ALA A 586 -1.19 15.14 -16.64
CA ALA A 586 -1.90 16.30 -17.19
C ALA A 586 -2.44 17.26 -16.07
N ASN A 587 -2.64 18.58 -16.34
CA ASN A 587 -3.27 19.67 -15.48
C ASN A 587 -3.20 21.20 -15.92
N THR A 588 -4.19 22.04 -15.66
CA THR A 588 -4.35 23.30 -16.43
C THR A 588 -3.41 24.49 -16.11
N PHE A 589 -3.12 25.32 -17.11
CA PHE A 589 -2.74 26.74 -16.91
C PHE A 589 -3.87 27.68 -17.28
N LEU A 590 -3.94 28.83 -16.60
CA LEU A 590 -4.90 29.91 -16.85
C LEU A 590 -4.12 31.20 -17.09
N ASP A 591 -4.38 31.87 -18.22
CA ASP A 591 -3.83 33.18 -18.59
C ASP A 591 -4.97 34.06 -19.11
N GLY A 592 -5.37 35.07 -18.32
CA GLY A 592 -6.71 35.66 -18.44
C GLY A 592 -7.79 34.59 -18.30
N ASP A 593 -8.72 34.52 -19.25
CA ASP A 593 -9.77 33.50 -19.34
C ASP A 593 -9.33 32.24 -20.12
N ILE A 594 -8.09 32.20 -20.65
CA ILE A 594 -7.64 31.13 -21.57
C ILE A 594 -6.99 30.00 -20.78
N VAL A 595 -7.55 28.79 -20.93
CA VAL A 595 -6.98 27.55 -20.38
C VAL A 595 -6.06 26.86 -21.38
N THR A 596 -4.86 26.47 -20.94
CA THR A 596 -3.92 25.64 -21.74
C THR A 596 -3.62 24.29 -21.06
N LEU A 597 -3.88 23.18 -21.79
CA LEU A 597 -3.19 21.90 -21.61
C LEU A 597 -1.70 22.16 -21.89
N LYS A 598 -0.73 21.54 -21.19
CA LYS A 598 0.67 21.40 -21.66
C LYS A 598 1.46 20.11 -21.11
N GLU A 599 1.28 18.88 -21.64
CA GLU A 599 1.65 17.47 -21.17
C GLU A 599 3.12 16.93 -21.31
N TYR A 600 3.78 16.40 -20.27
CA TYR A 600 5.28 16.31 -20.27
C TYR A 600 5.95 15.12 -20.98
N GLU A 601 7.26 15.27 -21.25
CA GLU A 601 8.14 14.17 -21.67
C GLU A 601 8.01 13.03 -20.66
N PRO A 602 7.80 11.80 -21.12
CA PRO A 602 7.71 10.32 -19.92
C PRO A 602 8.94 10.16 -18.98
N THR A 603 9.91 11.09 -19.01
CA THR A 603 11.28 10.92 -18.50
C THR A 603 11.37 11.21 -17.01
N ILE A 604 12.50 10.88 -16.40
CA ILE A 604 12.83 11.36 -15.05
C ILE A 604 12.83 12.90 -15.04
N GLU A 605 13.34 13.51 -16.10
CA GLU A 605 13.43 14.96 -16.30
C GLU A 605 12.04 15.57 -16.50
N GLY A 606 11.19 15.02 -17.36
CA GLY A 606 9.82 15.51 -17.58
C GLY A 606 8.90 15.25 -16.38
N VAL A 607 9.11 14.14 -15.66
CA VAL A 607 8.53 13.93 -14.33
C VAL A 607 9.04 15.01 -13.36
N ILE A 608 10.33 15.20 -13.13
CA ILE A 608 10.84 16.25 -12.20
C ILE A 608 10.37 17.65 -12.60
N GLN A 609 10.34 17.94 -13.90
CA GLN A 609 9.90 19.22 -14.44
C GLN A 609 8.37 19.38 -14.29
N SER A 610 7.57 18.31 -14.23
CA SER A 610 6.20 18.39 -13.70
C SER A 610 6.19 18.69 -12.20
N TRP A 611 7.11 18.03 -11.51
CA TRP A 611 7.16 17.91 -10.07
C TRP A 611 7.71 19.16 -9.35
N ALA A 612 8.18 20.15 -10.10
CA ALA A 612 8.63 21.47 -9.64
C ALA A 612 7.62 22.62 -9.87
N GLU A 613 6.53 22.37 -10.60
CA GLU A 613 5.98 23.41 -11.48
C GLU A 613 4.48 23.78 -11.19
N ARG A 614 3.63 22.92 -10.59
CA ARG A 614 2.27 23.24 -10.02
C ARG A 614 2.28 24.20 -8.85
N LYS A 615 3.49 24.52 -8.35
CA LYS A 615 3.73 25.35 -7.17
C LYS A 615 3.20 24.63 -5.92
N VAL A 616 4.00 23.67 -5.39
CA VAL A 616 3.71 22.88 -4.16
C VAL A 616 3.78 23.75 -2.89
N SER A 617 3.87 25.06 -3.06
CA SER A 617 4.23 26.01 -2.02
C SER A 617 2.96 26.63 -1.49
N VAL A 618 2.62 26.28 -0.24
CA VAL A 618 1.79 27.14 0.59
C VAL A 618 2.52 28.49 0.66
N THR A 619 1.92 29.54 0.13
CA THR A 619 2.49 30.89 0.21
C THR A 619 2.48 31.34 1.67
N SER A 620 3.62 31.82 2.16
CA SER A 620 3.87 32.17 3.56
C SER A 620 3.20 33.49 4.02
N SER A 621 1.98 33.76 3.54
CA SER A 621 1.25 35.02 3.74
C SER A 621 0.34 35.04 4.97
N SER A 622 0.29 33.97 5.77
CA SER A 622 -0.61 33.82 6.93
C SER A 622 0.08 33.80 8.30
N LEU A 623 1.42 33.77 8.37
CA LEU A 623 2.18 33.73 9.65
C LEU A 623 2.30 35.09 10.36
N ALA A 624 1.63 36.13 9.86
CA ALA A 624 1.71 37.50 10.40
C ALA A 624 0.72 37.76 11.56
N HIS A 625 0.69 36.90 12.59
CA HIS A 625 0.39 37.21 14.01
C HIS A 625 0.17 35.92 14.83
N GLY A 626 1.18 35.52 15.61
CA GLY A 626 1.13 34.39 16.54
C GLY A 626 2.55 33.89 16.87
N THR A 627 2.88 33.67 18.14
CA THR A 627 4.26 33.42 18.57
C THR A 627 4.59 31.93 18.70
N ASP A 628 5.55 31.46 17.90
CA ASP A 628 6.37 30.27 18.15
C ASP A 628 7.78 30.51 17.55
N PRO A 629 8.88 30.50 18.34
CA PRO A 629 10.23 30.76 17.83
C PRO A 629 10.91 29.60 17.09
N ASP A 630 10.51 28.34 17.33
CA ASP A 630 11.44 27.20 17.16
C ASP A 630 11.41 26.50 15.78
N ASN A 631 10.66 27.02 14.79
CA ASN A 631 10.58 26.41 13.44
C ASN A 631 10.58 27.42 12.28
N ALA A 632 11.73 28.06 12.03
CA ALA A 632 11.91 28.99 10.90
C ALA A 632 13.30 28.92 10.23
N ILE A 633 13.57 27.85 9.45
CA ILE A 633 14.69 27.87 8.49
C ILE A 633 14.24 28.62 7.22
N ALA A 634 14.36 29.94 7.25
CA ALA A 634 14.27 30.76 6.05
C ALA A 634 15.60 30.69 5.27
N ILE A 635 15.57 30.10 4.07
CA ILE A 635 16.78 29.95 3.25
C ILE A 635 17.19 31.31 2.65
N GLY A 636 18.14 32.00 3.29
CA GLY A 636 18.92 33.03 2.62
C GLY A 636 19.42 34.23 3.45
N GLN A 637 20.33 34.03 4.41
CA GLN A 637 21.57 34.85 4.61
C GLN A 637 22.37 34.47 5.89
N SER A 638 23.69 34.29 5.72
CA SER A 638 24.80 34.36 6.71
C SER A 638 24.56 34.10 8.22
N PHE A 639 25.18 33.05 8.79
CA PHE A 639 25.13 32.72 10.23
C PHE A 639 26.30 33.29 11.09
N GLN A 640 26.05 33.54 12.39
CA GLN A 640 27.03 34.01 13.39
C GLN A 640 26.72 33.49 14.83
N SER A 641 27.01 32.23 15.17
CA SER A 641 26.70 31.64 16.50
C SER A 641 27.75 30.64 17.01
N THR A 642 27.65 30.27 18.30
CA THR A 642 28.56 29.34 19.01
C THR A 642 27.84 28.06 19.43
N HIS A 643 28.52 26.90 19.40
CA HIS A 643 27.86 25.60 19.43
C HIS A 643 28.52 24.60 20.40
N LEU A 644 27.74 23.61 20.87
CA LEU A 644 28.22 22.39 21.54
C LEU A 644 28.07 21.21 20.57
N ILE A 645 29.10 20.38 20.45
CA ILE A 645 29.09 19.16 19.63
C ILE A 645 29.30 17.95 20.56
N ILE A 646 28.62 16.86 20.29
CA ILE A 646 28.70 15.62 21.07
C ILE A 646 29.06 14.46 20.14
N PHE A 647 30.14 13.75 20.45
CA PHE A 647 30.53 12.49 19.80
C PHE A 647 30.34 11.34 20.77
N ASP A 648 29.33 10.50 20.55
CA ASP A 648 29.03 9.35 21.43
C ASP A 648 29.64 8.05 20.86
N ASN A 649 30.23 7.24 21.75
CA ASN A 649 30.78 5.91 21.48
C ASN A 649 31.82 5.89 20.32
N ALA A 650 32.62 6.96 20.20
CA ALA A 650 33.53 7.18 19.10
C ALA A 650 34.94 6.62 19.40
N ASP A 651 35.17 5.36 19.02
CA ASP A 651 36.40 4.62 19.28
C ASP A 651 37.51 4.78 18.21
N ASP A 652 37.30 5.57 17.15
CA ASP A 652 38.30 5.79 16.08
C ASP A 652 38.85 7.22 16.09
N LEU A 653 40.14 7.33 16.45
CA LEU A 653 40.92 8.56 16.49
C LEU A 653 41.06 9.23 15.11
N THR A 654 41.01 8.45 14.04
CA THR A 654 41.18 8.90 12.65
C THR A 654 39.91 9.53 12.12
N ALA A 655 38.77 8.86 12.34
CA ALA A 655 37.45 9.41 12.07
C ALA A 655 37.21 10.69 12.87
N LEU A 656 37.49 10.69 14.18
CA LEU A 656 37.34 11.88 15.03
C LEU A 656 38.24 13.03 14.59
N LYS A 657 39.51 12.81 14.25
CA LYS A 657 40.40 13.87 13.70
C LYS A 657 39.91 14.48 12.40
N THR A 658 39.11 13.75 11.62
CA THR A 658 38.53 14.22 10.37
C THR A 658 37.20 14.97 10.60
N ALA A 659 36.43 14.57 11.62
CA ALA A 659 35.18 15.23 12.02
C ALA A 659 35.37 16.36 13.06
N TRP A 660 36.58 16.54 13.60
CA TRP A 660 36.83 17.49 14.69
C TRP A 660 36.55 18.93 14.24
N PRO A 661 35.77 19.72 14.99
CA PRO A 661 35.40 21.05 14.56
C PRO A 661 36.62 21.98 14.55
N GLY A 662 36.98 22.49 13.36
CA GLY A 662 38.01 23.52 13.19
C GLY A 662 37.64 24.91 13.74
N SER A 663 36.51 25.03 14.44
CA SER A 663 36.07 26.27 15.11
C SER A 663 36.75 26.41 16.46
N THR A 664 37.38 27.55 16.71
CA THR A 664 37.88 27.93 18.05
C THR A 664 36.78 28.45 18.98
N ARG A 665 35.50 28.34 18.58
CA ARG A 665 34.33 28.80 19.33
C ARG A 665 33.28 27.70 19.44
N GLY A 666 33.32 26.99 20.55
CA GLY A 666 32.40 25.92 20.91
C GLY A 666 33.04 24.97 21.92
N SER A 667 32.28 23.94 22.32
CA SER A 667 32.77 22.84 23.16
C SER A 667 32.51 21.50 22.48
N VAL A 668 33.29 20.47 22.83
CA VAL A 668 33.15 19.11 22.31
C VAL A 668 33.08 18.13 23.48
N LEU A 669 31.92 17.50 23.66
CA LEU A 669 31.75 16.34 24.53
C LEU A 669 32.10 15.07 23.74
N LEU A 670 32.82 14.13 24.35
CA LEU A 670 33.18 12.86 23.71
C LEU A 670 32.98 11.70 24.70
N THR A 671 32.45 10.58 24.22
CA THR A 671 32.48 9.30 24.95
C THR A 671 33.19 8.25 24.09
N THR A 672 34.08 7.46 24.68
CA THR A 672 34.90 6.49 23.94
C THR A 672 35.41 5.37 24.85
N ARG A 673 35.55 4.17 24.31
CA ARG A 673 36.17 3.00 24.99
C ARG A 673 37.64 2.84 24.63
N ASP A 674 38.17 3.69 23.75
CA ASP A 674 39.61 3.70 23.43
C ASP A 674 40.33 4.80 24.22
N PHE A 675 41.15 4.38 25.19
CA PHE A 675 41.91 5.30 26.04
C PHE A 675 42.93 6.16 25.25
N THR A 676 43.36 5.71 24.07
CA THR A 676 44.25 6.46 23.17
C THR A 676 43.49 7.57 22.46
N VAL A 677 42.26 7.31 22.01
CA VAL A 677 41.35 8.36 21.53
C VAL A 677 41.16 9.39 22.63
N ALA A 678 40.80 8.90 23.82
CA ALA A 678 40.47 9.73 24.97
C ALA A 678 41.59 10.72 25.33
N THR A 679 42.81 10.21 25.50
CA THR A 679 43.95 11.01 25.96
C THR A 679 44.61 11.88 24.88
N SER A 680 44.29 11.70 23.59
CA SER A 680 44.99 12.40 22.50
C SER A 680 44.22 13.52 21.81
N LEU A 681 42.91 13.66 22.06
CA LEU A 681 42.08 14.75 21.53
C LEU A 681 41.60 15.75 22.58
N ALA A 682 41.64 15.39 23.87
CA ALA A 682 40.88 16.07 24.90
C ALA A 682 41.75 16.72 26.00
N THR A 683 41.34 17.90 26.43
CA THR A 683 41.99 18.66 27.51
C THR A 683 41.71 18.07 28.91
N LYS A 684 40.59 17.35 29.07
CA LYS A 684 40.21 16.62 30.28
C LYS A 684 39.49 15.32 29.91
N HIS A 685 39.65 14.30 30.75
CA HIS A 685 38.93 13.04 30.65
C HIS A 685 38.55 12.54 32.04
N VAL A 686 37.49 11.74 32.10
CA VAL A 686 36.94 11.06 33.27
C VAL A 686 36.78 9.59 32.88
N LEU A 687 37.40 8.68 33.61
CA LEU A 687 37.20 7.25 33.40
C LEU A 687 35.92 6.82 34.14
N VAL A 688 35.04 6.11 33.44
CA VAL A 688 33.85 5.46 33.99
C VAL A 688 34.15 3.98 34.07
N ASP A 689 34.50 3.52 35.27
CA ASP A 689 34.84 2.13 35.55
C ASP A 689 33.58 1.24 35.61
N THR A 690 33.78 -0.07 35.78
CA THR A 690 32.69 -0.99 36.16
C THR A 690 32.03 -0.57 37.47
N LEU A 691 30.74 -0.87 37.64
CA LEU A 691 30.09 -0.69 38.95
C LEU A 691 30.81 -1.51 40.01
N GLY A 692 30.93 -0.97 41.23
CA GLY A 692 31.36 -1.76 42.38
C GLY A 692 30.37 -2.90 42.66
N ASP A 693 30.82 -3.95 43.36
CA ASP A 693 29.97 -5.12 43.67
C ASP A 693 28.62 -4.70 44.29
N GLU A 694 28.61 -3.69 45.16
CA GLU A 694 27.41 -3.11 45.80
C GLU A 694 26.51 -2.36 44.80
N ASP A 695 27.06 -1.48 43.96
CA ASP A 695 26.28 -0.72 42.97
C ASP A 695 25.67 -1.61 41.88
N GLY A 696 26.42 -2.62 41.43
CA GLY A 696 25.91 -3.64 40.51
C GLY A 696 24.83 -4.53 41.16
N SER A 697 24.93 -4.81 42.46
CA SER A 697 23.87 -5.47 43.23
C SER A 697 22.60 -4.62 43.28
N ASN A 698 22.73 -3.33 43.64
CA ASN A 698 21.64 -2.36 43.66
C ASN A 698 20.98 -2.18 42.29
N MET A 699 21.76 -2.22 41.20
CA MET A 699 21.24 -2.17 39.83
C MET A 699 20.44 -3.45 39.49
N LEU A 700 20.97 -4.63 39.82
CA LEU A 700 20.30 -5.92 39.56
C LEU A 700 18.97 -6.04 40.32
N LEU A 701 18.96 -5.66 41.61
CA LEU A 701 17.76 -5.68 42.45
C LEU A 701 16.66 -4.75 41.89
N LYS A 702 17.03 -3.54 41.44
CA LYS A 702 16.11 -2.61 40.77
C LYS A 702 15.58 -3.17 39.44
N ALA A 703 16.42 -3.81 38.63
CA ALA A 703 15.98 -4.43 37.37
C ALA A 703 15.00 -5.61 37.57
N LEU A 704 15.10 -6.29 38.71
CA LEU A 704 14.16 -7.35 39.10
C LEU A 704 12.81 -6.80 39.56
N ASP A 705 12.74 -5.55 40.02
CA ASP A 705 11.50 -4.84 40.40
C ASP A 705 10.85 -5.45 41.65
N LEU A 706 11.69 -5.71 42.66
CA LEU A 706 11.32 -6.30 43.95
C LEU A 706 10.92 -5.17 44.92
N GLU A 707 9.64 -5.08 45.29
CA GLU A 707 9.11 -4.03 46.16
C GLU A 707 9.76 -4.01 47.56
N HIS A 708 10.21 -5.17 48.05
CA HIS A 708 10.97 -5.34 49.29
C HIS A 708 12.12 -6.33 49.05
N THR A 709 13.36 -5.92 49.34
CA THR A 709 14.55 -6.79 49.32
C THR A 709 14.76 -7.44 50.69
N SER A 710 15.26 -8.67 50.73
CA SER A 710 15.73 -9.29 51.96
C SER A 710 17.27 -9.26 52.04
N PRO A 711 17.88 -9.36 53.24
CA PRO A 711 19.34 -9.47 53.36
C PRO A 711 19.94 -10.69 52.65
N ASP A 712 19.16 -11.77 52.46
CA ASP A 712 19.58 -12.94 51.68
C ASP A 712 19.59 -12.59 50.18
N ASP A 713 18.58 -11.86 49.67
CA ASP A 713 18.56 -11.38 48.28
C ASP A 713 19.70 -10.40 47.98
N GLU A 714 19.98 -9.47 48.89
CA GLU A 714 21.09 -8.50 48.78
C GLU A 714 22.45 -9.21 48.74
N GLN A 715 22.65 -10.25 49.57
CA GLN A 715 23.86 -11.07 49.54
C GLN A 715 24.01 -11.86 48.23
N HIS A 716 22.93 -12.43 47.68
CA HIS A 716 23.00 -13.17 46.42
C HIS A 716 23.14 -12.24 45.20
N ALA A 717 22.49 -11.07 45.20
CA ALA A 717 22.68 -10.05 44.17
C ALA A 717 24.11 -9.48 44.17
N PHE A 718 24.73 -9.31 45.35
CA PHE A 718 26.15 -8.96 45.47
C PHE A 718 27.06 -10.07 44.91
N ALA A 719 26.79 -11.33 45.23
CA ALA A 719 27.54 -12.46 44.68
C ALA A 719 27.43 -12.55 43.15
N ILE A 720 26.25 -12.24 42.58
CA ILE A 720 26.04 -12.17 41.12
C ILE A 720 26.79 -10.98 40.52
N SER A 721 26.65 -9.78 41.12
CA SER A 721 27.37 -8.57 40.74
C SER A 721 28.88 -8.83 40.57
N LYS A 722 29.47 -9.45 41.60
CA LYS A 722 30.87 -9.85 41.66
C LYS A 722 31.25 -10.91 40.61
N THR A 723 30.41 -11.94 40.45
CA THR A 723 30.65 -13.03 39.47
C THR A 723 30.63 -12.54 38.03
N PHE A 724 29.83 -11.51 37.73
CA PHE A 724 29.70 -10.88 36.41
C PHE A 724 30.51 -9.58 36.28
N GLY A 725 31.40 -9.29 37.24
CA GLY A 725 32.39 -8.21 37.18
C GLY A 725 31.80 -6.80 37.13
N GLY A 726 30.65 -6.55 37.77
CA GLY A 726 30.05 -5.21 37.85
C GLY A 726 29.57 -4.63 36.51
N LEU A 727 29.53 -5.43 35.44
CA LEU A 727 29.19 -4.99 34.08
C LEU A 727 27.67 -4.68 33.95
N PRO A 728 27.24 -3.42 33.78
CA PRO A 728 25.82 -3.05 33.77
C PRO A 728 24.98 -3.83 32.76
N LEU A 729 25.54 -4.05 31.57
CA LEU A 729 24.89 -4.76 30.47
C LEU A 729 24.75 -6.27 30.76
N ALA A 730 25.76 -6.89 31.39
CA ALA A 730 25.70 -8.30 31.76
C ALA A 730 24.68 -8.52 32.89
N LEU A 731 24.68 -7.66 33.90
CA LEU A 731 23.72 -7.70 35.01
C LEU A 731 22.28 -7.44 34.53
N THR A 732 22.08 -6.58 33.54
CA THR A 732 20.78 -6.39 32.87
C THR A 732 20.28 -7.69 32.21
N GLN A 733 21.15 -8.40 31.48
CA GLN A 733 20.79 -9.68 30.84
C GLN A 733 20.51 -10.78 31.88
N VAL A 734 21.29 -10.84 32.97
CA VAL A 734 21.07 -11.76 34.10
C VAL A 734 19.73 -11.49 34.78
N GLY A 735 19.41 -10.23 35.12
CA GLY A 735 18.13 -9.84 35.70
C GLY A 735 16.95 -10.23 34.81
N GLY A 736 17.06 -9.99 33.49
CA GLY A 736 16.07 -10.42 32.51
C GLY A 736 15.86 -11.95 32.48
N PHE A 737 16.94 -12.74 32.54
CA PHE A 737 16.86 -14.20 32.60
C PHE A 737 16.18 -14.69 33.89
N ILE A 738 16.57 -14.15 35.05
CA ILE A 738 15.99 -14.48 36.37
C ILE A 738 14.48 -14.18 36.38
N LYS A 739 14.10 -12.97 35.94
CA LYS A 739 12.70 -12.52 35.85
C LYS A 739 11.88 -13.37 34.87
N GLN A 740 12.46 -13.78 33.73
CA GLN A 740 11.80 -14.70 32.78
C GLN A 740 11.54 -16.08 33.40
N ARG A 741 12.50 -16.61 34.17
CA ARG A 741 12.41 -17.96 34.75
C ARG A 741 11.62 -18.04 36.04
N LYS A 742 11.28 -16.89 36.66
CA LYS A 742 10.66 -16.79 37.99
C LYS A 742 11.46 -17.53 39.06
N MET A 743 12.79 -17.49 38.94
CA MET A 743 13.73 -18.09 39.89
C MET A 743 14.20 -17.04 40.90
N SER A 744 14.64 -17.49 42.07
CA SER A 744 15.30 -16.63 43.06
C SER A 744 16.74 -16.29 42.65
N LEU A 745 17.29 -15.21 43.20
CA LEU A 745 18.71 -14.86 43.08
C LEU A 745 19.62 -16.00 43.56
N LYS A 746 19.20 -16.68 44.65
CA LYS A 746 19.86 -17.83 45.26
C LYS A 746 20.01 -19.05 44.34
N GLU A 747 19.05 -19.27 43.44
CA GLU A 747 19.08 -20.37 42.48
C GLU A 747 19.91 -20.06 41.23
N PHE A 748 20.22 -18.78 40.96
CA PHE A 748 20.83 -18.38 39.69
C PHE A 748 22.28 -18.84 39.54
N LEU A 749 23.17 -18.55 40.50
CA LEU A 749 24.59 -18.92 40.38
C LEU A 749 24.80 -20.44 40.27
N PRO A 750 24.19 -21.31 41.10
CA PRO A 750 24.34 -22.76 40.97
C PRO A 750 23.77 -23.31 39.64
N LEU A 751 22.77 -22.65 39.05
CA LEU A 751 22.27 -23.00 37.71
C LEU A 751 23.24 -22.54 36.61
N TYR A 752 23.83 -21.35 36.77
CA TYR A 752 24.79 -20.78 35.83
C TYR A 752 26.09 -21.57 35.79
N GLU A 753 26.68 -21.94 36.94
CA GLU A 753 27.86 -22.81 37.01
C GLU A 753 27.66 -24.14 36.25
N ARG A 754 26.46 -24.69 36.29
CA ARG A 754 26.12 -25.98 35.67
C ARG A 754 25.74 -25.90 34.18
N TYR A 755 25.32 -24.73 33.71
CA TYR A 755 24.73 -24.57 32.36
C TYR A 755 25.16 -23.30 31.60
N SER A 756 26.20 -22.58 32.05
CA SER A 756 26.71 -21.31 31.50
C SER A 756 26.66 -21.25 29.98
N VAL A 757 27.33 -22.17 29.28
CA VAL A 757 27.37 -22.26 27.81
C VAL A 757 25.97 -22.24 27.15
N LYS A 758 24.94 -22.80 27.79
CA LYS A 758 23.54 -22.80 27.30
C LYS A 758 22.72 -21.59 27.75
N ILE A 759 23.16 -20.85 28.76
CA ILE A 759 22.57 -19.59 29.22
C ILE A 759 23.19 -18.43 28.42
N ASP A 760 24.52 -18.41 28.31
CA ASP A 760 25.30 -17.45 27.52
C ASP A 760 24.89 -17.48 26.04
N ALA A 761 24.60 -18.65 25.47
CA ALA A 761 24.12 -18.79 24.09
C ALA A 761 22.65 -18.39 23.86
N ARG A 762 21.93 -17.85 24.87
CA ARG A 762 20.55 -17.39 24.75
C ARG A 762 20.46 -15.87 24.82
N LYS A 763 19.49 -15.32 24.08
CA LYS A 763 19.05 -13.91 24.17
C LYS A 763 17.99 -13.81 25.26
N ALA A 764 18.05 -12.80 26.13
CA ALA A 764 16.96 -12.53 27.08
C ALA A 764 15.76 -11.93 26.32
N PRO A 765 14.57 -12.56 26.34
CA PRO A 765 13.40 -12.02 25.66
C PRO A 765 12.80 -10.86 26.45
N GLY A 766 12.38 -9.80 25.75
CA GLY A 766 11.96 -8.53 26.37
C GLY A 766 13.08 -7.50 26.52
N SER A 767 14.30 -7.81 26.04
CA SER A 767 15.34 -6.81 25.79
C SER A 767 15.40 -6.51 24.28
N ASP A 768 15.35 -5.23 23.92
CA ASP A 768 15.57 -4.77 22.54
C ASP A 768 17.03 -4.93 22.10
N TYR A 769 17.94 -5.17 23.05
CA TYR A 769 19.35 -5.41 22.77
C TYR A 769 19.53 -6.75 22.04
N GLU A 770 20.12 -6.74 20.84
CA GLU A 770 20.10 -7.91 19.96
C GLU A 770 20.97 -9.09 20.44
N TYR A 771 21.94 -8.81 21.29
CA TYR A 771 23.07 -9.69 21.57
C TYR A 771 22.91 -10.52 22.85
N THR A 772 23.51 -11.72 22.83
CA THR A 772 23.49 -12.69 23.93
C THR A 772 24.57 -12.39 24.98
N LEU A 773 24.49 -13.02 26.17
CA LEU A 773 25.58 -12.97 27.17
C LEU A 773 26.92 -13.47 26.59
N SER A 774 26.91 -14.55 25.79
CA SER A 774 28.11 -15.00 25.05
C SER A 774 28.63 -13.96 24.07
N THR A 775 27.80 -13.04 23.58
CA THR A 775 28.25 -11.95 22.72
C THR A 775 28.85 -10.81 23.53
N VAL A 776 28.27 -10.47 24.69
CA VAL A 776 28.89 -9.53 25.65
C VAL A 776 30.28 -10.03 26.04
N TRP A 777 30.41 -11.31 26.40
CA TRP A 777 31.70 -11.95 26.67
C TRP A 777 32.63 -11.96 25.46
N ASN A 778 32.15 -12.30 24.26
CA ASN A 778 32.97 -12.28 23.04
C ASN A 778 33.45 -10.88 22.66
N VAL A 779 32.69 -9.82 22.91
CA VAL A 779 33.16 -8.44 22.74
C VAL A 779 34.31 -8.14 23.71
N SER A 780 34.20 -8.58 24.96
CA SER A 780 35.29 -8.44 25.94
C SER A 780 36.54 -9.24 25.57
N PHE A 781 36.38 -10.50 25.12
CA PHE A 781 37.52 -11.39 24.83
C PHE A 781 38.19 -11.11 23.47
N LYS A 782 37.46 -10.66 22.44
CA LYS A 782 38.04 -10.44 21.08
C LYS A 782 39.10 -9.34 20.97
N LYS A 783 39.30 -8.50 22.00
CA LYS A 783 40.35 -7.47 22.04
C LYS A 783 41.55 -7.80 22.95
N VAL A 784 41.55 -8.94 23.66
CA VAL A 784 42.64 -9.30 24.61
C VAL A 784 43.99 -9.53 23.91
N ASP A 785 43.99 -9.86 22.60
CA ASP A 785 45.19 -10.26 21.84
C ASP A 785 46.08 -9.08 21.38
N ARG A 786 45.80 -7.83 21.80
CA ARG A 786 46.66 -6.65 21.52
C ARG A 786 46.62 -5.56 22.62
N ASN A 787 47.46 -5.68 23.64
CA ASN A 787 48.06 -4.60 24.46
C ASN A 787 47.19 -3.35 24.79
N VAL A 788 45.91 -3.52 25.13
CA VAL A 788 45.03 -2.46 25.64
C VAL A 788 44.33 -2.96 26.92
N ARG A 789 43.97 -2.04 27.82
CA ARG A 789 43.25 -2.31 29.07
C ARG A 789 41.84 -2.91 28.82
N PRO A 790 41.23 -3.56 29.83
CA PRO A 790 39.96 -4.26 29.63
C PRO A 790 38.85 -3.34 29.10
N PRO A 791 38.00 -3.81 28.16
CA PRO A 791 37.02 -2.99 27.46
C PRO A 791 35.75 -2.68 28.29
N SER A 792 35.89 -2.65 29.62
CA SER A 792 34.86 -2.35 30.61
C SER A 792 34.98 -0.93 31.18
N GLU A 793 36.05 -0.22 30.84
CA GLU A 793 36.31 1.18 31.22
C GLU A 793 35.85 2.10 30.07
N LEU A 794 35.02 3.11 30.36
CA LEU A 794 34.43 4.04 29.38
C LEU A 794 34.96 5.45 29.66
N ALA A 795 35.79 6.03 28.79
CA ALA A 795 36.32 7.38 28.97
C ALA A 795 35.29 8.42 28.48
N VAL A 796 34.76 9.21 29.40
CA VAL A 796 33.91 10.38 29.15
C VAL A 796 34.77 11.64 29.20
N ILE A 797 34.56 12.56 28.27
CA ILE A 797 35.44 13.71 28.01
C ILE A 797 34.64 15.01 27.95
N LEU A 798 35.21 16.05 28.57
CA LEU A 798 34.60 17.35 28.92
C LEU A 798 35.50 18.54 28.55
#